data_AF-A0AAQ3L980-F1
#
_entry.id   AF-A0AAQ3L980-F1
#
_cell.length_a   1.000
_cell.length_b   1.000
_cell.length_c   1.000
_cell.angle_alpha   90.00
_cell.angle_beta   90.00
_cell.angle_gamma   90.00
#
_symmetry.space_group_name_H-M   'P 1'
#
loop_
_entity.id
_entity.type
_entity.pdbx_description
1 polymer ?
#
loop_
_entity_poly.entity_id
_entity_poly.type
_entity_poly.pdbx_seq_one_letter_code
_entity_poly.pdbx_strand_id
1 'polypeptide(L)'
;MERYLKENGEFSAKQREKLEEIYDNWSIRAGDASKWAKKLGDVIFQDDRVLKLSIERNGEVFAQEFLNRYEAMDESAQNAWARLLAHAADCNSGKPTKKWEKRALELIQEVGEDRFQDCLVELLPLVDKPATQERVINYSHGYTYAYDPMSIVEPHLDALKGLAWMTGLVDCDKLTRIIGFVGVSSYKKIPGVGPRATRLGNACVWALGNIGSESALSQLAMMKVRVKFGTAQKQIEKALQKLADKIGVSTDELQEMSVPSYGLTDIGRLEEKMGDFTAILDVIGHKPVLSFLKPDGSPQKSVPASLKENFADDLKEIKGSAKDLEKMLVAQKERLDNLFLLQKKWPIALWRERYLDHPVVGILARRLIWTFSDASGVSKNGIWYENSLQGLDGETIAIKDDTTVEIWHPINSPTDEIVQWRNWLFEHLVQQPFKQAHREIYLLTDAERNTGTYSNRFASHVLKQHQYNSLCAVRGWKNRLRMMVDDEYPPTYKDLPQWGLRAEYWVEGIGDDYSDEYVVESGAFRYLATDQVRFYRADAQQVTAHAGGGGYGAGYHQELEAALSLDSIPAIVLSEILRDVDLFVGVTSVGNDPNWSDGGPEGRHQDYWQSYSFGELGESAQLRKQMLESLLPRLKIAKQCSLDGKFLIVNGTVRTYKIHLGSGNILMEPNDQYLCIVKAPTRDRKNDVFLPFEGDGKMAMILSKAFLLAADNKITDRTILTQIGNK
;
A
#
# COMPACT_ATOMS: atom_id res chain seq x y z
N MET A 1 1.96 -25.23 -54.29
CA MET A 1 2.18 -23.93 -54.96
C MET A 1 3.65 -23.55 -54.93
N GLU A 2 4.29 -23.44 -53.76
CA GLU A 2 5.75 -23.16 -53.67
C GLU A 2 6.61 -24.14 -54.47
N ARG A 3 6.30 -25.45 -54.41
CA ARG A 3 6.97 -26.46 -55.26
C ARG A 3 6.77 -26.21 -56.75
N TYR A 4 5.57 -25.79 -57.15
CA TYR A 4 5.26 -25.48 -58.55
C TYR A 4 6.03 -24.24 -59.03
N LEU A 5 6.07 -23.17 -58.23
CA LEU A 5 6.86 -21.96 -58.52
C LEU A 5 8.35 -22.26 -58.57
N LYS A 6 8.86 -23.12 -57.69
CA LYS A 6 10.26 -23.58 -57.72
C LYS A 6 10.61 -24.34 -59.01
N GLU A 7 9.64 -25.05 -59.58
CA GLU A 7 9.81 -25.85 -60.80
C GLU A 7 9.54 -25.04 -62.09
N ASN A 8 8.67 -24.01 -62.05
CA ASN A 8 8.14 -23.33 -63.24
C ASN A 8 8.38 -21.81 -63.28
N GLY A 9 8.95 -21.21 -62.23
CA GLY A 9 9.24 -19.78 -62.14
C GLY A 9 8.01 -18.92 -61.78
N GLU A 10 6.95 -18.99 -62.57
CA GLU A 10 5.74 -18.16 -62.42
C GLU A 10 4.44 -18.92 -62.70
N PHE A 11 3.30 -18.33 -62.33
CA PHE A 11 1.99 -18.82 -62.73
C PHE A 11 1.60 -18.25 -64.08
N SER A 12 0.99 -19.06 -64.95
CA SER A 12 0.34 -18.53 -66.15
C SER A 12 -0.84 -17.62 -65.78
N ALA A 13 -1.20 -16.67 -66.67
CA ALA A 13 -2.30 -15.74 -66.44
C ALA A 13 -3.62 -16.42 -66.03
N LYS A 14 -3.96 -17.54 -66.66
CA LYS A 14 -5.17 -18.34 -66.36
C LYS A 14 -5.10 -19.06 -65.01
N GLN A 15 -3.91 -19.46 -64.57
CA GLN A 15 -3.73 -20.02 -63.23
C GLN A 15 -3.83 -18.93 -62.17
N ARG A 16 -3.26 -17.75 -62.46
CA ARG A 16 -3.31 -16.58 -61.57
C ARG A 16 -4.75 -16.14 -61.33
N GLU A 17 -5.54 -15.94 -62.38
CA GLU A 17 -6.96 -15.58 -62.30
C GLU A 17 -7.78 -16.54 -61.42
N LYS A 18 -7.58 -17.86 -61.59
CA LYS A 18 -8.27 -18.86 -60.75
C LYS A 18 -7.82 -18.85 -59.30
N LEU A 19 -6.54 -18.60 -59.04
CA LEU A 19 -6.00 -18.53 -57.70
C LEU A 19 -6.48 -17.25 -56.99
N GLU A 20 -6.66 -16.15 -57.72
CA GLU A 20 -7.28 -14.91 -57.25
C GLU A 20 -8.76 -15.11 -56.89
N GLU A 21 -9.53 -15.81 -57.73
CA GLU A 21 -10.93 -16.17 -57.43
C GLU A 21 -11.05 -17.02 -56.15
N ILE A 22 -10.15 -17.98 -55.95
CA ILE A 22 -10.09 -18.80 -54.72
C ILE A 22 -9.72 -17.93 -53.52
N TYR A 23 -8.77 -17.01 -53.70
CA TYR A 23 -8.37 -16.07 -52.66
C TYR A 23 -9.55 -15.18 -52.22
N ASP A 24 -10.27 -14.56 -53.16
CA ASP A 24 -11.41 -13.68 -52.87
C ASP A 24 -12.53 -14.42 -52.14
N ASN A 25 -12.79 -15.67 -52.53
CA ASN A 25 -13.80 -16.50 -51.88
C ASN A 25 -13.40 -16.93 -50.45
N TRP A 26 -12.11 -17.17 -50.22
CA TRP A 26 -11.62 -17.61 -48.90
C TRP A 26 -11.34 -16.45 -47.95
N SER A 27 -10.97 -15.27 -48.47
CA SER A 27 -10.61 -14.09 -47.66
C SER A 27 -11.79 -13.53 -46.86
N ILE A 28 -13.03 -13.72 -47.34
CA ILE A 28 -14.27 -13.31 -46.67
C ILE A 28 -14.82 -14.34 -45.68
N ARG A 29 -14.17 -15.50 -45.51
CA ARG A 29 -14.63 -16.60 -44.65
C ARG A 29 -13.82 -16.68 -43.35
N ALA A 30 -14.49 -16.97 -42.23
CA ALA A 30 -13.83 -17.16 -40.93
C ALA A 30 -13.10 -18.51 -40.81
N GLY A 31 -12.21 -18.64 -39.82
CA GLY A 31 -11.53 -19.89 -39.48
C GLY A 31 -10.36 -20.24 -40.40
N ASP A 32 -10.19 -21.52 -40.71
CA ASP A 32 -9.03 -21.98 -41.49
C ASP A 32 -9.03 -21.48 -42.94
N ALA A 33 -10.19 -21.14 -43.50
CA ALA A 33 -10.31 -20.53 -44.82
C ALA A 33 -9.54 -19.21 -44.91
N SER A 34 -9.67 -18.31 -43.92
CA SER A 34 -8.91 -17.05 -43.86
C SER A 34 -7.39 -17.28 -43.75
N LYS A 35 -6.96 -18.30 -42.98
CA LYS A 35 -5.54 -18.65 -42.87
C LYS A 35 -4.96 -19.14 -44.20
N TRP A 36 -5.72 -19.95 -44.92
CA TRP A 36 -5.31 -20.45 -46.23
C TRP A 36 -5.38 -19.36 -47.30
N ALA A 37 -6.35 -18.44 -47.23
CA ALA A 37 -6.39 -17.24 -48.06
C ALA A 37 -5.14 -16.39 -47.87
N LYS A 38 -4.68 -16.18 -46.63
CA LYS A 38 -3.45 -15.44 -46.34
C LYS A 38 -2.23 -16.10 -47.00
N LYS A 39 -2.04 -17.41 -46.79
CA LYS A 39 -0.93 -18.17 -47.41
C LYS A 39 -1.00 -18.18 -48.94
N LEU A 40 -2.20 -18.26 -49.50
CA LEU A 40 -2.44 -18.23 -50.94
C LEU A 40 -2.10 -16.85 -51.50
N GLY A 41 -2.54 -15.78 -50.84
CA GLY A 41 -2.22 -14.40 -51.20
C GLY A 41 -0.73 -14.07 -51.11
N ASP A 42 -0.02 -14.61 -50.11
CA ASP A 42 1.45 -14.46 -49.99
C ASP A 42 2.22 -15.06 -51.18
N VAL A 43 1.59 -15.98 -51.91
CA VAL A 43 2.16 -16.68 -53.06
C VAL A 43 1.77 -16.03 -54.39
N ILE A 44 0.56 -15.47 -54.51
CA ILE A 44 0.05 -14.88 -55.76
C ILE A 44 0.44 -13.40 -55.91
N PHE A 45 0.47 -12.65 -54.81
CA PHE A 45 0.60 -11.19 -54.82
C PHE A 45 1.94 -10.72 -54.23
N GLN A 46 3.04 -11.35 -54.64
CA GLN A 46 4.37 -10.87 -54.25
C GLN A 46 4.53 -9.41 -54.71
N ASP A 47 4.71 -8.51 -53.74
CA ASP A 47 4.84 -7.03 -53.81
C ASP A 47 3.70 -6.17 -54.41
N ASP A 48 2.79 -6.68 -55.27
CA ASP A 48 1.71 -5.90 -55.89
C ASP A 48 0.32 -6.06 -55.22
N ARG A 49 0.23 -6.02 -53.89
CA ARG A 49 -1.09 -6.03 -53.23
C ARG A 49 -1.69 -4.62 -53.17
N VAL A 50 -2.90 -4.47 -53.70
CA VAL A 50 -3.88 -3.57 -53.08
C VAL A 50 -4.24 -4.20 -51.73
N LEU A 51 -3.48 -3.88 -50.69
CA LEU A 51 -3.73 -4.35 -49.34
C LEU A 51 -5.04 -3.75 -48.86
N LYS A 52 -6.05 -4.59 -48.61
CA LYS A 52 -7.26 -4.14 -47.92
C LYS A 52 -6.87 -3.61 -46.55
N LEU A 53 -7.11 -2.32 -46.33
CA LEU A 53 -6.82 -1.67 -45.05
C LEU A 53 -7.62 -2.33 -43.93
N SER A 54 -6.95 -2.56 -42.79
CA SER A 54 -7.59 -3.07 -41.57
C SER A 54 -8.42 -2.00 -40.83
N ILE A 55 -8.36 -0.75 -41.31
CA ILE A 55 -9.10 0.40 -40.80
C ILE A 55 -10.09 0.84 -41.88
N GLU A 56 -11.36 1.01 -41.52
CA GLU A 56 -12.46 1.40 -42.40
C GLU A 56 -13.28 2.57 -41.82
N ARG A 57 -13.99 3.31 -42.68
CA ARG A 57 -14.85 4.42 -42.25
C ARG A 57 -16.10 3.86 -41.57
N ASN A 58 -16.14 3.92 -40.25
CA ASN A 58 -17.24 3.41 -39.43
C ASN A 58 -17.76 4.43 -38.39
N GLY A 59 -17.36 5.70 -38.51
CA GLY A 59 -17.68 6.76 -37.55
C GLY A 59 -16.72 6.87 -36.36
N GLU A 60 -15.74 5.98 -36.19
CA GLU A 60 -14.67 6.18 -35.21
C GLU A 60 -13.77 7.34 -35.63
N VAL A 61 -13.57 8.30 -34.72
CA VAL A 61 -12.85 9.55 -35.02
C VAL A 61 -11.41 9.27 -35.47
N PHE A 62 -10.71 8.35 -34.80
CA PHE A 62 -9.34 8.00 -35.17
C PHE A 62 -9.28 7.34 -36.57
N ALA A 63 -10.25 6.47 -36.90
CA ALA A 63 -10.27 5.75 -38.17
C ALA A 63 -10.55 6.72 -39.33
N GLN A 64 -11.53 7.62 -39.13
CA GLN A 64 -11.85 8.68 -40.08
C GLN A 64 -10.65 9.59 -40.35
N GLU A 65 -9.97 10.05 -39.30
CA GLU A 65 -8.81 10.93 -39.43
C GLU A 65 -7.61 10.21 -40.06
N PHE A 66 -7.34 8.95 -39.71
CA PHE A 66 -6.31 8.15 -40.37
C PHE A 66 -6.57 8.01 -41.86
N LEU A 67 -7.81 7.67 -42.26
CA LEU A 67 -8.16 7.46 -43.66
C LEU A 67 -8.11 8.75 -44.48
N ASN A 68 -8.50 9.89 -43.91
CA ASN A 68 -8.34 11.20 -44.56
C ASN A 68 -6.86 11.48 -44.89
N ARG A 69 -5.95 11.15 -43.97
CA ARG A 69 -4.51 11.31 -44.18
C ARG A 69 -3.99 10.34 -45.20
N TYR A 70 -4.36 9.07 -45.06
CA TYR A 70 -3.97 8.00 -45.97
C TYR A 70 -4.35 8.35 -47.42
N GLU A 71 -5.58 8.80 -47.65
CA GLU A 71 -6.07 9.20 -48.99
C GLU A 71 -5.34 10.43 -49.55
N ALA A 72 -4.75 11.28 -48.70
CA ALA A 72 -3.95 12.43 -49.12
C ALA A 72 -2.47 12.12 -49.39
N MET A 73 -2.01 10.92 -49.06
CA MET A 73 -0.63 10.47 -49.32
C MET A 73 -0.42 10.08 -50.79
N ASP A 74 0.83 10.12 -51.24
CA ASP A 74 1.19 9.50 -52.52
C ASP A 74 1.09 7.96 -52.47
N GLU A 75 1.06 7.33 -53.64
CA GLU A 75 0.88 5.88 -53.79
C GLU A 75 1.97 5.07 -53.06
N SER A 76 3.20 5.56 -53.04
CA SER A 76 4.30 4.90 -52.34
C SER A 76 4.09 4.87 -50.83
N ALA A 77 3.70 6.01 -50.25
CA ALA A 77 3.41 6.15 -48.83
C ALA A 77 2.15 5.37 -48.44
N GLN A 78 1.10 5.38 -49.27
CA GLN A 78 -0.10 4.55 -49.08
C GLN A 78 0.27 3.07 -48.99
N ASN A 79 1.07 2.56 -49.92
CA ASN A 79 1.50 1.17 -49.94
C ASN A 79 2.33 0.78 -48.70
N ALA A 80 3.24 1.66 -48.26
CA ALA A 80 4.02 1.46 -47.04
C ALA A 80 3.13 1.39 -45.79
N TRP A 81 2.19 2.33 -45.65
CA TRP A 81 1.24 2.34 -44.53
C TRP A 81 0.29 1.14 -44.55
N ALA A 82 -0.17 0.70 -45.72
CA ALA A 82 -1.03 -0.46 -45.83
C ALA A 82 -0.30 -1.74 -45.39
N ARG A 83 0.98 -1.90 -45.76
CA ARG A 83 1.84 -3.00 -45.25
C ARG A 83 2.04 -2.93 -43.73
N LEU A 84 2.30 -1.74 -43.21
CA LEU A 84 2.46 -1.51 -41.77
C LEU A 84 1.18 -1.87 -41.00
N LEU A 85 0.01 -1.43 -41.46
CA LEU A 85 -1.27 -1.71 -40.82
C LEU A 85 -1.66 -3.19 -40.90
N ALA A 86 -1.42 -3.84 -42.03
CA ALA A 86 -1.65 -5.28 -42.17
C ALA A 86 -0.78 -6.08 -41.18
N HIS A 87 0.47 -5.66 -40.95
CA HIS A 87 1.34 -6.27 -39.95
C HIS A 87 0.91 -5.94 -38.51
N ALA A 88 0.45 -4.72 -38.26
CA ALA A 88 -0.11 -4.31 -36.97
C ALA A 88 -1.34 -5.17 -36.59
N ALA A 89 -2.24 -5.40 -37.54
CA ALA A 89 -3.44 -6.22 -37.32
C ALA A 89 -3.13 -7.72 -37.10
N ASP A 90 -1.95 -8.22 -37.48
CA ASP A 90 -1.53 -9.61 -37.25
C ASP A 90 -1.03 -9.85 -35.81
N CYS A 91 -1.90 -9.56 -34.82
CA CYS A 91 -1.55 -9.49 -33.40
C CYS A 91 -2.27 -10.53 -32.53
N ASN A 92 -2.30 -11.79 -32.94
CA ASN A 92 -3.07 -12.86 -32.27
C ASN A 92 -2.58 -13.26 -30.86
N SER A 93 -1.39 -12.84 -30.45
CA SER A 93 -0.78 -13.18 -29.15
C SER A 93 -0.98 -12.08 -28.08
N GLY A 94 -0.69 -12.39 -26.82
CA GLY A 94 -0.73 -11.40 -25.72
C GLY A 94 0.44 -10.39 -25.74
N LYS A 95 1.52 -10.68 -26.47
CA LYS A 95 2.72 -9.84 -26.65
C LYS A 95 3.36 -10.14 -28.02
N PRO A 96 4.12 -9.21 -28.63
CA PRO A 96 4.77 -9.48 -29.90
C PRO A 96 5.92 -10.48 -29.74
N THR A 97 6.23 -11.20 -30.82
CA THR A 97 7.40 -12.10 -30.89
C THR A 97 8.60 -11.32 -31.44
N LYS A 98 9.83 -11.78 -31.20
CA LYS A 98 11.03 -11.15 -31.79
C LYS A 98 11.01 -11.08 -33.32
N LYS A 99 10.43 -12.09 -33.98
CA LYS A 99 10.22 -12.07 -35.44
C LYS A 99 9.23 -10.95 -35.84
N TRP A 100 8.17 -10.77 -35.07
CA TRP A 100 7.18 -9.72 -35.31
C TRP A 100 7.78 -8.32 -35.08
N GLU A 101 8.54 -8.14 -33.99
CA GLU A 101 9.23 -6.87 -33.67
C GLU A 101 10.21 -6.48 -34.78
N LYS A 102 11.03 -7.43 -35.25
CA LYS A 102 11.97 -7.18 -36.36
C LYS A 102 11.26 -6.69 -37.62
N ARG A 103 10.17 -7.37 -38.02
CA ARG A 103 9.40 -6.97 -39.19
C ARG A 103 8.71 -5.62 -39.00
N ALA A 104 8.25 -5.33 -37.79
CA ALA A 104 7.65 -4.04 -37.47
C ALA A 104 8.65 -2.88 -37.63
N LEU A 105 9.89 -3.05 -37.16
CA LEU A 105 10.95 -2.05 -37.33
C LEU A 105 11.29 -1.81 -38.82
N GLU A 106 11.36 -2.86 -39.64
CA GLU A 106 11.55 -2.73 -41.08
C GLU A 106 10.43 -1.90 -41.74
N LEU A 107 9.17 -2.15 -41.34
CA LEU A 107 8.00 -1.43 -41.87
C LEU A 107 7.93 0.03 -41.37
N ILE A 108 8.33 0.29 -40.12
CA ILE A 108 8.45 1.66 -39.60
C ILE A 108 9.50 2.44 -40.39
N GLN A 109 10.64 1.82 -40.69
CA GLN A 109 11.68 2.44 -41.52
C GLN A 109 11.20 2.73 -42.94
N GLU A 110 10.40 1.84 -43.53
CA GLU A 110 9.80 2.02 -44.85
C GLU A 110 8.81 3.20 -44.90
N VAL A 111 8.00 3.38 -43.84
CA VAL A 111 7.12 4.55 -43.67
C VAL A 111 7.91 5.83 -43.36
N GLY A 112 9.06 5.69 -42.71
CA GLY A 112 9.86 6.75 -42.11
C GLY A 112 9.47 6.94 -40.65
N GLU A 113 10.45 6.83 -39.74
CA GLU A 113 10.21 6.86 -38.30
C GLU A 113 9.53 8.17 -37.83
N ASP A 114 10.01 9.34 -38.28
CA ASP A 114 9.39 10.62 -37.94
C ASP A 114 7.93 10.70 -38.41
N ARG A 115 7.65 10.26 -39.63
CA ARG A 115 6.29 10.24 -40.19
C ARG A 115 5.38 9.28 -39.43
N PHE A 116 5.91 8.13 -39.02
CA PHE A 116 5.21 7.18 -38.17
C PHE A 116 4.89 7.80 -36.80
N GLN A 117 5.87 8.46 -36.18
CA GLN A 117 5.69 9.11 -34.89
C GLN A 117 4.67 10.25 -34.94
N ASP A 118 4.81 11.19 -35.89
CA ASP A 118 3.91 12.33 -36.05
C ASP A 118 2.47 11.89 -36.31
N CYS A 119 2.28 10.88 -37.17
CA CYS A 119 0.98 10.30 -37.46
C CYS A 119 0.33 9.73 -36.18
N LEU A 120 1.06 8.95 -35.38
CA LEU A 120 0.51 8.35 -34.16
C LEU A 120 0.31 9.36 -33.03
N VAL A 121 1.14 10.40 -32.93
CA VAL A 121 0.98 11.48 -31.94
C VAL A 121 -0.38 12.16 -32.11
N GLU A 122 -0.85 12.33 -33.34
CA GLU A 122 -2.12 12.99 -33.62
C GLU A 122 -3.31 12.02 -33.56
N LEU A 123 -3.14 10.77 -33.98
CA LEU A 123 -4.22 9.79 -34.10
C LEU A 123 -4.59 9.08 -32.79
N LEU A 124 -3.60 8.65 -32.01
CA LEU A 124 -3.85 7.83 -30.83
C LEU A 124 -4.70 8.54 -29.76
N PRO A 125 -4.57 9.86 -29.50
CA PRO A 125 -5.47 10.57 -28.60
C PRO A 125 -6.95 10.53 -29.02
N LEU A 126 -7.22 10.41 -30.33
CA LEU A 126 -8.59 10.34 -30.88
C LEU A 126 -9.30 9.04 -30.54
N VAL A 127 -8.57 8.02 -30.08
CA VAL A 127 -9.18 6.78 -29.56
C VAL A 127 -10.12 7.12 -28.41
N ASP A 128 -9.86 8.12 -27.56
CA ASP A 128 -10.75 8.51 -26.45
C ASP A 128 -11.98 9.35 -26.86
N LYS A 129 -12.27 9.47 -28.16
CA LYS A 129 -13.46 10.18 -28.67
C LYS A 129 -14.61 9.20 -28.98
N PRO A 130 -15.87 9.59 -28.70
CA PRO A 130 -17.02 8.78 -29.10
C PRO A 130 -17.16 8.77 -30.63
N ALA A 131 -17.72 7.69 -31.17
CA ALA A 131 -18.06 7.60 -32.59
C ALA A 131 -19.03 8.72 -32.99
N THR A 132 -18.82 9.29 -34.19
CA THR A 132 -19.63 10.39 -34.72
C THR A 132 -20.93 9.93 -35.36
N GLN A 133 -21.11 8.63 -35.52
CA GLN A 133 -22.28 8.02 -36.15
C GLN A 133 -22.73 6.82 -35.31
N GLU A 134 -24.05 6.58 -35.30
CA GLU A 134 -24.61 5.40 -34.66
C GLU A 134 -24.21 4.15 -35.46
N ARG A 135 -23.69 3.14 -34.76
CA ARG A 135 -23.25 1.88 -35.37
C ARG A 135 -24.17 0.77 -34.93
N VAL A 136 -24.89 0.20 -35.88
CA VAL A 136 -25.95 -0.76 -35.61
C VAL A 136 -25.75 -2.00 -36.49
N ILE A 137 -25.72 -3.19 -35.88
CA ILE A 137 -25.77 -4.46 -36.61
C ILE A 137 -27.18 -5.02 -36.56
N ASN A 138 -27.73 -5.30 -37.73
CA ASN A 138 -29.00 -6.01 -37.89
C ASN A 138 -28.70 -7.49 -38.17
N TYR A 139 -29.12 -8.36 -37.26
CA TYR A 139 -28.98 -9.81 -37.41
C TYR A 139 -30.18 -10.38 -38.18
N SER A 140 -29.96 -11.53 -38.85
CA SER A 140 -30.91 -12.18 -39.75
C SER A 140 -32.27 -12.57 -39.15
N HIS A 141 -32.44 -12.46 -37.82
CA HIS A 141 -33.67 -12.79 -37.09
C HIS A 141 -34.39 -11.54 -36.53
N GLY A 142 -34.08 -10.34 -37.05
CA GLY A 142 -34.70 -9.09 -36.60
C GLY A 142 -34.18 -8.55 -35.27
N TYR A 143 -33.10 -9.14 -34.74
CA TYR A 143 -32.38 -8.61 -33.59
C TYR A 143 -31.41 -7.51 -34.04
N THR A 144 -31.41 -6.39 -33.33
CA THR A 144 -30.59 -5.23 -33.64
C THR A 144 -29.68 -4.93 -32.45
N TYR A 145 -28.38 -4.80 -32.70
CA TYR A 145 -27.39 -4.44 -31.68
C TYR A 145 -26.77 -3.09 -32.01
N ALA A 146 -26.98 -2.10 -31.15
CA ALA A 146 -26.33 -0.80 -31.22
C ALA A 146 -25.04 -0.83 -30.39
N TYR A 147 -23.92 -0.47 -31.01
CA TYR A 147 -22.65 -0.35 -30.31
C TYR A 147 -22.63 0.92 -29.46
N ASP A 148 -22.08 0.82 -28.26
CA ASP A 148 -21.75 2.00 -27.47
C ASP A 148 -20.80 2.91 -28.28
N PRO A 149 -21.00 4.25 -28.30
CA PRO A 149 -20.14 5.16 -29.06
C PRO A 149 -18.67 5.09 -28.67
N MET A 150 -18.34 4.67 -27.45
CA MET A 150 -16.97 4.46 -26.98
C MET A 150 -16.43 3.07 -27.34
N SER A 151 -17.25 2.10 -27.76
CA SER A 151 -16.71 0.80 -28.20
C SER A 151 -15.84 0.93 -29.46
N ILE A 152 -14.90 0.00 -29.62
CA ILE A 152 -13.98 -0.10 -30.77
C ILE A 152 -14.29 -1.41 -31.48
N VAL A 153 -14.47 -1.39 -32.80
CA VAL A 153 -14.71 -2.61 -33.59
C VAL A 153 -13.48 -3.51 -33.67
N GLU A 154 -13.66 -4.82 -33.80
CA GLU A 154 -12.56 -5.81 -33.72
C GLU A 154 -11.40 -5.56 -34.72
N PRO A 155 -11.61 -5.28 -36.02
CA PRO A 155 -10.50 -5.02 -36.95
C PRO A 155 -9.64 -3.81 -36.55
N HIS A 156 -10.30 -2.77 -36.05
CA HIS A 156 -9.68 -1.55 -35.56
C HIS A 156 -8.93 -1.79 -34.25
N LEU A 157 -9.49 -2.60 -33.36
CA LEU A 157 -8.85 -2.99 -32.11
C LEU A 157 -7.57 -3.77 -32.36
N ASP A 158 -7.55 -4.68 -33.34
CA ASP A 158 -6.36 -5.42 -33.74
C ASP A 158 -5.27 -4.49 -34.32
N ALA A 159 -5.66 -3.56 -35.21
CA ALA A 159 -4.73 -2.58 -35.74
C ALA A 159 -4.15 -1.67 -34.64
N LEU A 160 -4.99 -1.10 -33.78
CA LEU A 160 -4.56 -0.26 -32.66
C LEU A 160 -3.67 -1.00 -31.68
N LYS A 161 -3.95 -2.28 -31.43
CA LYS A 161 -3.11 -3.13 -30.57
C LYS A 161 -1.71 -3.31 -31.15
N GLY A 162 -1.59 -3.60 -32.45
CA GLY A 162 -0.31 -3.69 -33.13
C GLY A 162 0.43 -2.36 -33.17
N LEU A 163 -0.26 -1.26 -33.46
CA LEU A 163 0.32 0.09 -33.44
C LEU A 163 0.83 0.45 -32.03
N ALA A 164 0.08 0.12 -30.98
CA ALA A 164 0.53 0.28 -29.60
C ALA A 164 1.82 -0.53 -29.34
N TRP A 165 1.95 -1.77 -29.80
CA TRP A 165 3.23 -2.48 -29.71
C TRP A 165 4.35 -1.78 -30.49
N MET A 166 4.08 -1.28 -31.69
CA MET A 166 5.09 -0.56 -32.49
C MET A 166 5.62 0.69 -31.79
N THR A 167 4.78 1.42 -31.04
CA THR A 167 5.27 2.57 -30.24
C THR A 167 6.30 2.17 -29.19
N GLY A 168 6.27 0.93 -28.71
CA GLY A 168 7.25 0.41 -27.77
C GLY A 168 8.60 0.07 -28.40
N LEU A 169 8.73 0.19 -29.72
CA LEU A 169 9.94 -0.11 -30.50
C LEU A 169 10.69 1.15 -30.97
N VAL A 170 10.10 2.33 -30.78
CA VAL A 170 10.68 3.64 -31.17
C VAL A 170 10.89 4.51 -29.92
N ASP A 171 11.89 5.36 -29.95
CA ASP A 171 12.20 6.26 -28.84
C ASP A 171 11.52 7.63 -29.06
N CYS A 172 10.42 7.87 -28.36
CA CYS A 172 9.65 9.10 -28.47
C CYS A 172 8.87 9.40 -27.18
N ASP A 173 9.30 10.42 -26.44
CA ASP A 173 8.66 10.84 -25.19
C ASP A 173 7.19 11.26 -25.36
N LYS A 174 6.87 11.94 -26.48
CA LYS A 174 5.48 12.34 -26.78
C LYS A 174 4.59 11.11 -26.93
N LEU A 175 5.01 10.13 -27.72
CA LEU A 175 4.28 8.86 -27.87
C LEU A 175 4.20 8.08 -26.56
N THR A 176 5.26 8.07 -25.76
CA THR A 176 5.27 7.42 -24.44
C THR A 176 4.13 7.95 -23.57
N ARG A 177 3.96 9.27 -23.48
CA ARG A 177 2.86 9.91 -22.73
C ARG A 177 1.49 9.57 -23.31
N ILE A 178 1.37 9.60 -24.64
CA ILE A 178 0.11 9.29 -25.34
C ILE A 178 -0.31 7.83 -25.11
N ILE A 179 0.63 6.89 -25.11
CA ILE A 179 0.34 5.48 -24.83
C ILE A 179 -0.08 5.25 -23.39
N GLY A 180 0.49 5.98 -22.43
CA GLY A 180 -0.04 5.99 -21.06
C GLY A 180 -1.52 6.43 -21.04
N PHE A 181 -1.85 7.51 -21.75
CA PHE A 181 -3.23 8.00 -21.88
C PHE A 181 -4.17 6.99 -22.56
N VAL A 182 -3.77 6.41 -23.70
CA VAL A 182 -4.56 5.38 -24.43
C VAL A 182 -4.74 4.14 -23.56
N GLY A 183 -3.71 3.75 -22.80
CA GLY A 183 -3.78 2.65 -21.84
C GLY A 183 -4.85 2.90 -20.78
N VAL A 184 -4.91 4.09 -20.19
CA VAL A 184 -5.98 4.47 -19.24
C VAL A 184 -7.36 4.48 -19.91
N SER A 185 -7.48 5.08 -21.10
CA SER A 185 -8.74 5.10 -21.86
C SER A 185 -9.26 3.70 -22.16
N SER A 186 -8.37 2.77 -22.50
CA SER A 186 -8.69 1.38 -22.84
C SER A 186 -9.30 0.59 -21.67
N TYR A 187 -9.02 0.98 -20.43
CA TYR A 187 -9.62 0.37 -19.24
C TYR A 187 -10.78 1.18 -18.64
N LYS A 188 -11.21 2.28 -19.27
CA LYS A 188 -12.45 2.97 -18.86
C LYS A 188 -13.63 2.00 -19.02
N LYS A 189 -14.53 2.05 -18.03
CA LYS A 189 -15.70 1.16 -17.96
C LYS A 189 -16.82 1.69 -18.86
N ILE A 190 -17.39 0.81 -19.67
CA ILE A 190 -18.66 1.02 -20.38
C ILE A 190 -19.75 0.36 -19.52
N PRO A 191 -20.81 1.09 -19.10
CA PRO A 191 -21.90 0.55 -18.29
C PRO A 191 -22.50 -0.72 -18.91
N GLY A 192 -22.63 -1.79 -18.12
CA GLY A 192 -23.19 -3.08 -18.55
C GLY A 192 -22.31 -3.93 -19.47
N VAL A 193 -21.12 -3.45 -19.87
CA VAL A 193 -20.18 -4.19 -20.76
C VAL A 193 -18.87 -4.51 -20.04
N GLY A 194 -18.32 -3.56 -19.29
CA GLY A 194 -17.01 -3.69 -18.62
C GLY A 194 -15.92 -2.82 -19.25
N PRO A 195 -14.63 -3.17 -19.10
CA PRO A 195 -13.53 -2.36 -19.64
C PRO A 195 -13.56 -2.28 -21.16
N ARG A 196 -13.48 -1.06 -21.69
CA ARG A 196 -13.62 -0.71 -23.10
C ARG A 196 -12.83 -1.60 -24.08
N ALA A 197 -11.53 -1.77 -23.84
CA ALA A 197 -10.59 -2.38 -24.79
C ALA A 197 -9.40 -3.03 -24.07
N THR A 198 -9.64 -4.09 -23.29
CA THR A 198 -8.59 -4.75 -22.48
C THR A 198 -7.37 -5.18 -23.30
N ARG A 199 -7.57 -5.66 -24.53
CA ARG A 199 -6.50 -6.09 -25.45
C ARG A 199 -5.56 -4.93 -25.81
N LEU A 200 -6.11 -3.74 -26.05
CA LEU A 200 -5.34 -2.52 -26.34
C LEU A 200 -4.64 -1.99 -25.08
N GLY A 201 -5.34 -1.97 -23.94
CA GLY A 201 -4.75 -1.57 -22.66
C GLY A 201 -3.53 -2.43 -22.30
N ASN A 202 -3.63 -3.76 -22.46
CA ASN A 202 -2.51 -4.68 -22.20
C ASN A 202 -1.34 -4.43 -23.16
N ALA A 203 -1.61 -4.05 -24.42
CA ALA A 203 -0.56 -3.68 -25.38
C ALA A 203 0.15 -2.37 -25.01
N CYS A 204 -0.58 -1.39 -24.48
CA CYS A 204 0.02 -0.15 -23.94
C CYS A 204 0.94 -0.44 -22.75
N VAL A 205 0.52 -1.32 -21.84
CA VAL A 205 1.37 -1.77 -20.70
C VAL A 205 2.64 -2.45 -21.20
N TRP A 206 2.53 -3.32 -22.21
CA TRP A 206 3.69 -3.96 -22.83
C TRP A 206 4.63 -2.93 -23.46
N ALA A 207 4.08 -1.97 -24.21
CA ALA A 207 4.85 -0.94 -24.91
C ALA A 207 5.66 -0.09 -23.93
N LEU A 208 5.03 0.43 -22.88
CA LEU A 208 5.72 1.21 -21.84
C LEU A 208 6.80 0.38 -21.13
N GLY A 209 6.52 -0.89 -20.83
CA GLY A 209 7.52 -1.78 -20.24
C GLY A 209 8.70 -2.11 -21.16
N ASN A 210 8.57 -1.86 -22.47
CA ASN A 210 9.61 -2.14 -23.47
C ASN A 210 10.50 -0.90 -23.76
N ILE A 211 9.94 0.32 -23.76
CA ILE A 211 10.65 1.59 -24.06
C ILE A 211 11.88 1.78 -23.17
N GLY A 212 11.80 1.38 -21.89
CA GLY A 212 12.99 1.38 -21.03
C GLY A 212 13.40 2.76 -20.50
N SER A 213 12.50 3.76 -20.47
CA SER A 213 12.79 5.14 -20.04
C SER A 213 12.08 5.53 -18.73
N GLU A 214 12.58 6.57 -18.07
CA GLU A 214 11.94 7.16 -16.88
C GLU A 214 10.52 7.66 -17.19
N SER A 215 10.31 8.28 -18.35
CA SER A 215 8.96 8.70 -18.77
C SER A 215 8.01 7.50 -18.86
N ALA A 216 8.48 6.35 -19.36
CA ALA A 216 7.64 5.15 -19.41
C ALA A 216 7.34 4.58 -18.02
N LEU A 217 8.29 4.67 -17.08
CA LEU A 217 8.08 4.32 -15.68
C LEU A 217 7.00 5.21 -15.04
N SER A 218 7.08 6.53 -15.25
CA SER A 218 6.07 7.48 -14.76
C SER A 218 4.68 7.19 -15.36
N GLN A 219 4.59 6.83 -16.64
CA GLN A 219 3.32 6.46 -17.25
C GLN A 219 2.75 5.15 -16.67
N LEU A 220 3.58 4.13 -16.42
CA LEU A 220 3.15 2.90 -15.75
C LEU A 220 2.70 3.15 -14.31
N ALA A 221 3.40 4.01 -13.57
CA ALA A 221 3.01 4.41 -12.22
C ALA A 221 1.67 5.16 -12.23
N MET A 222 1.50 6.12 -13.14
CA MET A 222 0.23 6.81 -13.36
C MET A 222 -0.90 5.83 -13.73
N MET A 223 -0.64 4.88 -14.62
CA MET A 223 -1.62 3.83 -14.96
C MET A 223 -1.97 2.98 -13.74
N LYS A 224 -0.99 2.63 -12.89
CA LYS A 224 -1.21 1.89 -11.64
C LYS A 224 -2.14 2.67 -10.70
N VAL A 225 -2.04 3.99 -10.65
CA VAL A 225 -2.92 4.86 -9.88
C VAL A 225 -4.34 4.94 -10.49
N ARG A 226 -4.45 5.15 -11.81
CA ARG A 226 -5.72 5.51 -12.48
C ARG A 226 -6.57 4.34 -12.97
N VAL A 227 -5.98 3.18 -13.28
CA VAL A 227 -6.72 2.03 -13.83
C VAL A 227 -7.41 1.27 -12.70
N LYS A 228 -8.75 1.18 -12.72
CA LYS A 228 -9.51 0.49 -11.65
C LYS A 228 -9.59 -1.02 -11.83
N PHE A 229 -9.45 -1.51 -13.08
CA PHE A 229 -9.67 -2.90 -13.44
C PHE A 229 -8.62 -3.85 -12.81
N GLY A 230 -9.06 -4.72 -11.89
CA GLY A 230 -8.18 -5.55 -11.05
C GLY A 230 -7.24 -6.51 -11.79
N THR A 231 -7.63 -7.05 -12.95
CA THR A 231 -6.73 -7.92 -13.74
C THR A 231 -5.60 -7.12 -14.38
N ALA A 232 -5.86 -5.88 -14.82
CA ALA A 232 -4.85 -4.99 -15.39
C ALA A 232 -3.87 -4.51 -14.33
N GLN A 233 -4.34 -4.24 -13.10
CA GLN A 233 -3.51 -3.83 -11.96
C GLN A 233 -2.29 -4.74 -11.74
N LYS A 234 -2.46 -6.06 -11.87
CA LYS A 234 -1.36 -7.05 -11.74
C LYS A 234 -0.37 -6.99 -12.89
N GLN A 235 -0.85 -6.75 -14.12
CA GLN A 235 0.01 -6.64 -15.30
C GLN A 235 0.82 -5.35 -15.27
N ILE A 236 0.20 -4.23 -14.89
CA ILE A 236 0.85 -2.93 -14.73
C ILE A 236 1.94 -3.04 -13.66
N GLU A 237 1.63 -3.61 -12.50
CA GLU A 237 2.59 -3.79 -11.41
C GLU A 237 3.81 -4.61 -11.84
N LYS A 238 3.59 -5.72 -12.55
CA LYS A 238 4.69 -6.54 -13.06
C LYS A 238 5.56 -5.80 -14.08
N ALA A 239 4.95 -5.03 -14.98
CA ALA A 239 5.67 -4.24 -15.96
C ALA A 239 6.47 -3.11 -15.27
N LEU A 240 5.85 -2.45 -14.30
CA LEU A 240 6.41 -1.36 -13.52
C LEU A 240 7.61 -1.82 -12.68
N GLN A 241 7.50 -2.92 -11.93
CA GLN A 241 8.61 -3.47 -11.16
C GLN A 241 9.78 -3.84 -12.07
N LYS A 242 9.51 -4.57 -13.16
CA LYS A 242 10.56 -4.97 -14.11
C LYS A 242 11.28 -3.77 -14.72
N LEU A 243 10.56 -2.67 -14.98
CA LEU A 243 11.14 -1.45 -15.52
C LEU A 243 11.93 -0.68 -14.47
N ALA A 244 11.42 -0.59 -13.24
CA ALA A 244 12.14 0.02 -12.11
C ALA A 244 13.47 -0.69 -11.84
N ASP A 245 13.47 -2.02 -11.82
CA ASP A 245 14.69 -2.84 -11.66
C ASP A 245 15.72 -2.57 -12.78
N LYS A 246 15.24 -2.33 -14.01
CA LYS A 246 16.10 -2.04 -15.18
C LYS A 246 16.70 -0.64 -15.12
N ILE A 247 15.95 0.35 -14.64
CA ILE A 247 16.38 1.77 -14.58
C ILE A 247 17.12 2.08 -13.27
N GLY A 248 17.02 1.21 -12.25
CA GLY A 248 17.68 1.39 -10.95
C GLY A 248 16.88 2.28 -9.99
N VAL A 249 15.56 2.38 -10.17
CA VAL A 249 14.69 3.11 -9.24
C VAL A 249 14.51 2.30 -7.95
N SER A 250 14.68 2.96 -6.80
CA SER A 250 14.57 2.29 -5.51
C SER A 250 13.16 1.73 -5.27
N THR A 251 13.06 0.61 -4.54
CA THR A 251 11.76 0.02 -4.16
C THR A 251 10.87 1.02 -3.42
N ASP A 252 11.47 1.85 -2.57
CA ASP A 252 10.73 2.81 -1.75
C ASP A 252 10.14 3.96 -2.59
N GLU A 253 10.91 4.47 -3.56
CA GLU A 253 10.40 5.45 -4.52
C GLU A 253 9.32 4.87 -5.44
N LEU A 254 9.50 3.61 -5.88
CA LEU A 254 8.49 2.95 -6.70
C LEU A 254 7.16 2.81 -5.95
N GLN A 255 7.20 2.39 -4.68
CA GLN A 255 6.02 2.24 -3.84
C GLN A 255 5.31 3.57 -3.55
N GLU A 256 6.03 4.69 -3.53
CA GLU A 256 5.44 6.03 -3.43
C GLU A 256 4.64 6.42 -4.67
N MET A 257 5.20 6.18 -5.86
CA MET A 257 4.60 6.61 -7.13
C MET A 257 3.42 5.74 -7.58
N SER A 258 3.34 4.51 -7.10
CA SER A 258 2.48 3.48 -7.69
C SER A 258 1.30 3.05 -6.81
N VAL A 259 0.91 3.85 -5.82
CA VAL A 259 -0.21 3.50 -4.92
C VAL A 259 -1.54 3.53 -5.72
N PRO A 260 -2.27 2.41 -5.84
CA PRO A 260 -3.54 2.42 -6.58
C PRO A 260 -4.58 3.31 -5.87
N SER A 261 -5.42 3.98 -6.66
CA SER A 261 -6.55 4.76 -6.09
C SER A 261 -7.69 3.88 -5.58
N TYR A 262 -7.72 2.59 -5.91
CA TYR A 262 -8.85 1.67 -5.65
C TYR A 262 -10.21 2.21 -6.09
N GLY A 263 -10.19 3.07 -7.11
CA GLY A 263 -11.39 3.70 -7.65
C GLY A 263 -11.92 4.90 -6.88
N LEU A 264 -11.27 5.30 -5.78
CA LEU A 264 -11.58 6.55 -5.08
C LEU A 264 -11.51 7.73 -6.04
N THR A 265 -12.56 8.56 -6.02
CA THR A 265 -12.72 9.75 -6.86
C THR A 265 -12.27 11.01 -6.14
N ASP A 266 -12.23 10.96 -4.81
CA ASP A 266 -11.72 11.97 -3.91
C ASP A 266 -11.01 11.28 -2.73
N ILE A 267 -10.43 12.04 -1.82
CA ILE A 267 -9.63 11.51 -0.71
C ILE A 267 -10.53 10.77 0.27
N GLY A 268 -10.33 9.45 0.35
CA GLY A 268 -11.14 8.56 1.17
C GLY A 268 -12.56 8.36 0.68
N ARG A 269 -12.92 8.78 -0.54
CA ARG A 269 -14.29 8.68 -1.04
C ARG A 269 -14.37 8.17 -2.49
N LEU A 270 -15.22 7.18 -2.71
CA LEU A 270 -15.72 6.79 -4.05
C LEU A 270 -17.20 7.11 -4.14
N GLU A 271 -17.59 7.66 -5.28
CA GLU A 271 -18.97 7.86 -5.68
C GLU A 271 -19.18 7.28 -7.08
N GLU A 272 -20.02 6.24 -7.20
CA GLU A 272 -20.29 5.55 -8.47
C GLU A 272 -21.79 5.36 -8.67
N LYS A 273 -22.33 5.94 -9.75
CA LYS A 273 -23.73 5.76 -10.13
C LYS A 273 -23.97 4.34 -10.67
N MET A 274 -24.98 3.66 -10.16
CA MET A 274 -25.39 2.30 -10.51
C MET A 274 -26.91 2.25 -10.74
N GLY A 275 -27.33 2.41 -11.99
CA GLY A 275 -28.74 2.59 -12.32
C GLY A 275 -29.30 3.85 -11.65
N ASP A 276 -30.38 3.70 -10.88
CA ASP A 276 -31.03 4.80 -10.15
C ASP A 276 -30.41 5.06 -8.76
N PHE A 277 -29.46 4.24 -8.33
CA PHE A 277 -28.77 4.38 -7.05
C PHE A 277 -27.34 4.89 -7.26
N THR A 278 -26.75 5.43 -6.20
CA THR A 278 -25.32 5.79 -6.19
C THR A 278 -24.62 5.02 -5.07
N ALA A 279 -23.61 4.23 -5.39
CA ALA A 279 -22.75 3.59 -4.41
C ALA A 279 -21.76 4.63 -3.84
N ILE A 280 -21.69 4.72 -2.52
CA ILE A 280 -20.77 5.60 -1.79
C ILE A 280 -19.87 4.74 -0.91
N LEU A 281 -18.56 4.82 -1.10
CA LEU A 281 -17.58 4.22 -0.21
C LEU A 281 -16.82 5.34 0.48
N ASP A 282 -17.04 5.51 1.78
CA ASP A 282 -16.28 6.45 2.61
C ASP A 282 -15.29 5.68 3.50
N VAL A 283 -14.08 6.20 3.66
CA VAL A 283 -13.08 5.64 4.58
C VAL A 283 -13.17 6.35 5.93
N ILE A 284 -13.51 5.60 6.97
CA ILE A 284 -13.56 6.11 8.35
C ILE A 284 -12.40 5.51 9.13
N GLY A 285 -11.43 6.35 9.52
CA GLY A 285 -10.16 5.88 10.09
C GLY A 285 -9.37 5.09 9.03
N HIS A 286 -9.34 3.77 9.18
CA HIS A 286 -8.76 2.84 8.20
C HIS A 286 -9.79 1.88 7.57
N LYS A 287 -11.08 2.01 7.90
CA LYS A 287 -12.13 1.08 7.45
C LYS A 287 -12.97 1.69 6.33
N PRO A 288 -12.95 1.11 5.12
CA PRO A 288 -13.86 1.50 4.05
C PRO A 288 -15.30 1.04 4.37
N VAL A 289 -16.25 1.95 4.30
CA VAL A 289 -17.67 1.71 4.61
C VAL A 289 -18.49 1.96 3.36
N LEU A 290 -19.07 0.89 2.81
CA LEU A 290 -19.94 0.96 1.64
C LEU A 290 -21.38 1.27 2.07
N SER A 291 -21.97 2.28 1.45
CA SER A 291 -23.36 2.68 1.56
C SER A 291 -23.91 3.08 0.19
N PHE A 292 -25.20 3.41 0.12
CA PHE A 292 -25.89 3.72 -1.12
C PHE A 292 -26.78 4.95 -0.93
N LEU A 293 -26.89 5.80 -1.95
CA LEU A 293 -27.92 6.81 -2.06
C LEU A 293 -29.04 6.31 -2.97
N LYS A 294 -30.28 6.52 -2.53
CA LYS A 294 -31.49 6.28 -3.32
C LYS A 294 -31.67 7.37 -4.39
N PRO A 295 -32.62 7.19 -5.34
CA PRO A 295 -32.89 8.21 -6.37
C PRO A 295 -33.32 9.56 -5.80
N ASP A 296 -33.93 9.57 -4.60
CA ASP A 296 -34.33 10.76 -3.86
C ASP A 296 -33.18 11.40 -3.04
N GLY A 297 -31.97 10.84 -3.13
CA GLY A 297 -30.78 11.28 -2.40
C GLY A 297 -30.69 10.76 -0.96
N SER A 298 -31.67 10.00 -0.46
CA SER A 298 -31.64 9.48 0.90
C SER A 298 -30.65 8.31 1.07
N PRO A 299 -29.91 8.22 2.19
CA PRO A 299 -28.92 7.18 2.40
C PRO A 299 -29.53 5.84 2.82
N GLN A 300 -28.91 4.75 2.37
CA GLN A 300 -29.24 3.37 2.71
C GLN A 300 -27.96 2.55 2.90
N LYS A 301 -27.88 1.78 3.99
CA LYS A 301 -26.70 0.96 4.30
C LYS A 301 -26.68 -0.40 3.60
N SER A 302 -27.86 -0.98 3.37
CA SER A 302 -27.99 -2.29 2.73
C SER A 302 -27.91 -2.16 1.21
N VAL A 303 -27.34 -3.17 0.56
CA VAL A 303 -27.31 -3.27 -0.90
C VAL A 303 -28.76 -3.41 -1.44
N PRO A 304 -29.24 -2.52 -2.31
CA PRO A 304 -30.54 -2.63 -2.95
C PRO A 304 -30.70 -3.94 -3.76
N ALA A 305 -31.91 -4.48 -3.82
CA ALA A 305 -32.19 -5.74 -4.54
C ALA A 305 -31.90 -5.63 -6.04
N SER A 306 -32.31 -4.53 -6.68
CA SER A 306 -32.07 -4.25 -8.10
C SER A 306 -30.59 -4.25 -8.48
N LEU A 307 -29.71 -3.79 -7.59
CA LEU A 307 -28.27 -3.81 -7.83
C LEU A 307 -27.68 -5.21 -7.74
N LYS A 308 -28.25 -6.11 -6.93
CA LYS A 308 -27.79 -7.51 -6.86
C LYS A 308 -28.12 -8.29 -8.13
N GLU A 309 -29.20 -7.93 -8.81
CA GLU A 309 -29.63 -8.60 -10.04
C GLU A 309 -28.89 -8.04 -11.26
N ASN A 310 -28.80 -6.71 -11.38
CA ASN A 310 -28.33 -6.06 -12.60
C ASN A 310 -26.86 -5.58 -12.54
N PHE A 311 -26.27 -5.49 -11.34
CA PHE A 311 -24.94 -4.91 -11.10
C PHE A 311 -24.08 -5.78 -10.16
N ALA A 312 -24.30 -7.10 -10.17
CA ALA A 312 -23.65 -8.05 -9.25
C ALA A 312 -22.11 -8.01 -9.34
N ASP A 313 -21.57 -7.96 -10.56
CA ASP A 313 -20.12 -7.94 -10.80
C ASP A 313 -19.49 -6.62 -10.36
N ASP A 314 -20.17 -5.50 -10.60
CA ASP A 314 -19.72 -4.17 -10.16
C ASP A 314 -19.68 -4.07 -8.63
N LEU A 315 -20.72 -4.59 -7.95
CA LEU A 315 -20.75 -4.68 -6.50
C LEU A 315 -19.62 -5.56 -5.95
N LYS A 316 -19.28 -6.63 -6.67
CA LYS A 316 -18.17 -7.52 -6.31
C LYS A 316 -16.82 -6.81 -6.47
N GLU A 317 -16.66 -6.02 -7.53
CA GLU A 317 -15.47 -5.20 -7.78
C GLU A 317 -15.27 -4.11 -6.71
N ILE A 318 -16.32 -3.36 -6.35
CA ILE A 318 -16.25 -2.34 -5.28
C ILE A 318 -15.89 -2.99 -3.95
N LYS A 319 -16.53 -4.11 -3.60
CA LYS A 319 -16.23 -4.82 -2.33
C LYS A 319 -14.82 -5.42 -2.33
N GLY A 320 -14.32 -5.87 -3.48
CA GLY A 320 -12.94 -6.31 -3.63
C GLY A 320 -11.97 -5.16 -3.41
N SER A 321 -12.19 -4.04 -4.10
CA SER A 321 -11.40 -2.82 -3.99
C SER A 321 -11.39 -2.25 -2.58
N ALA A 322 -12.53 -2.28 -1.87
CA ALA A 322 -12.62 -1.88 -0.47
C ALA A 322 -11.73 -2.74 0.45
N LYS A 323 -11.69 -4.07 0.26
CA LYS A 323 -10.82 -4.96 1.05
C LYS A 323 -9.34 -4.72 0.77
N ASP A 324 -8.98 -4.49 -0.49
CA ASP A 324 -7.59 -4.23 -0.86
C ASP A 324 -7.15 -2.82 -0.40
N LEU A 325 -8.05 -1.84 -0.45
CA LEU A 325 -7.86 -0.50 0.12
C LEU A 325 -7.60 -0.56 1.63
N GLU A 326 -8.36 -1.34 2.39
CA GLU A 326 -8.13 -1.52 3.83
C GLU A 326 -6.72 -2.03 4.12
N LYS A 327 -6.26 -3.05 3.39
CA LYS A 327 -4.89 -3.56 3.50
C LYS A 327 -3.85 -2.52 3.10
N MET A 328 -4.11 -1.77 2.03
CA MET A 328 -3.22 -0.71 1.57
C MET A 328 -3.09 0.40 2.62
N LEU A 329 -4.18 0.79 3.30
CA LEU A 329 -4.12 1.80 4.34
C LEU A 329 -3.24 1.37 5.53
N VAL A 330 -3.29 0.10 5.91
CA VAL A 330 -2.38 -0.45 6.93
C VAL A 330 -0.93 -0.38 6.46
N ALA A 331 -0.64 -0.82 5.24
CA ALA A 331 0.71 -0.77 4.69
C ALA A 331 1.25 0.67 4.54
N GLN A 332 0.41 1.61 4.08
CA GLN A 332 0.79 3.02 3.94
C GLN A 332 0.98 3.70 5.31
N LYS A 333 0.22 3.30 6.33
CA LYS A 333 0.43 3.76 7.71
C LYS A 333 1.82 3.34 8.21
N GLU A 334 2.20 2.08 8.01
CA GLU A 334 3.53 1.58 8.40
C GLU A 334 4.65 2.28 7.61
N ARG A 335 4.45 2.49 6.31
CA ARG A 335 5.41 3.22 5.46
C ARG A 335 5.59 4.67 5.91
N LEU A 336 4.50 5.37 6.24
CA LEU A 336 4.53 6.74 6.77
C LEU A 336 5.24 6.82 8.13
N ASP A 337 5.02 5.85 9.03
CA ASP A 337 5.76 5.80 10.31
C ASP A 337 7.26 5.57 10.09
N ASN A 338 7.64 4.77 9.09
CA ASN A 338 9.06 4.56 8.75
C ASN A 338 9.77 5.80 8.19
N LEU A 339 9.04 6.85 7.78
CA LEU A 339 9.66 8.09 7.29
C LEU A 339 10.53 8.77 8.35
N PHE A 340 10.26 8.56 9.65
CA PHE A 340 11.09 9.10 10.72
C PHE A 340 12.54 8.62 10.64
N LEU A 341 12.76 7.34 10.36
CA LEU A 341 14.11 6.80 10.20
C LEU A 341 14.70 7.09 8.81
N LEU A 342 13.88 7.21 7.77
CA LEU A 342 14.34 7.48 6.42
C LEU A 342 14.74 8.96 6.19
N GLN A 343 14.20 9.89 6.98
CA GLN A 343 14.48 11.33 6.89
C GLN A 343 14.33 11.89 5.47
N LYS A 344 13.31 11.41 4.74
CA LYS A 344 13.04 11.83 3.37
C LYS A 344 12.53 13.27 3.32
N LYS A 345 13.01 13.99 2.30
CA LYS A 345 12.58 15.34 1.92
C LYS A 345 12.04 15.31 0.50
N TRP A 346 10.96 16.04 0.26
CA TRP A 346 10.37 16.17 -1.06
C TRP A 346 10.22 17.64 -1.44
N PRO A 347 10.42 18.00 -2.73
CA PRO A 347 9.84 19.22 -3.28
C PRO A 347 8.32 19.23 -3.05
N ILE A 348 7.76 20.40 -2.76
CA ILE A 348 6.33 20.55 -2.46
C ILE A 348 5.42 19.90 -3.50
N ALA A 349 5.72 20.04 -4.80
CA ALA A 349 4.92 19.48 -5.88
C ALA A 349 4.80 17.95 -5.78
N LEU A 350 5.92 17.26 -5.52
CA LEU A 350 5.94 15.79 -5.39
C LEU A 350 5.24 15.35 -4.10
N TRP A 351 5.43 16.08 -2.99
CA TRP A 351 4.75 15.76 -1.74
C TRP A 351 3.22 15.90 -1.89
N ARG A 352 2.75 16.95 -2.58
CA ARG A 352 1.32 17.14 -2.84
C ARG A 352 0.75 15.99 -3.66
N GLU A 353 1.40 15.66 -4.77
CA GLU A 353 0.97 14.58 -5.66
C GLU A 353 0.93 13.22 -4.96
N ARG A 354 1.99 12.86 -4.24
CA ARG A 354 2.18 11.50 -3.68
C ARG A 354 1.53 11.30 -2.31
N TYR A 355 1.31 12.39 -1.56
CA TYR A 355 0.80 12.32 -0.19
C TYR A 355 -0.48 13.13 -0.01
N LEU A 356 -0.42 14.46 -0.10
CA LEU A 356 -1.53 15.32 0.33
C LEU A 356 -2.80 15.13 -0.51
N ASP A 357 -2.63 15.11 -1.83
CA ASP A 357 -3.71 15.12 -2.82
C ASP A 357 -3.99 13.70 -3.38
N HIS A 358 -3.22 12.70 -2.94
CA HIS A 358 -3.42 11.31 -3.35
C HIS A 358 -4.69 10.73 -2.68
N PRO A 359 -5.62 10.09 -3.43
CA PRO A 359 -6.91 9.62 -2.89
C PRO A 359 -6.81 8.67 -1.68
N VAL A 360 -5.79 7.79 -1.68
CA VAL A 360 -5.52 6.85 -0.58
C VAL A 360 -4.58 7.43 0.47
N VAL A 361 -3.35 7.82 0.10
CA VAL A 361 -2.35 8.31 1.06
C VAL A 361 -2.79 9.58 1.77
N GLY A 362 -3.57 10.45 1.10
CA GLY A 362 -4.12 11.68 1.67
C GLY A 362 -5.00 11.45 2.90
N ILE A 363 -5.65 10.28 3.00
CA ILE A 363 -6.45 9.88 4.18
C ILE A 363 -5.59 9.83 5.45
N LEU A 364 -4.31 9.49 5.30
CA LEU A 364 -3.35 9.42 6.39
C LEU A 364 -2.54 10.71 6.50
N ALA A 365 -1.98 11.18 5.37
CA ALA A 365 -1.07 12.32 5.32
C ALA A 365 -1.68 13.63 5.81
N ARG A 366 -2.98 13.86 5.55
CA ARG A 366 -3.68 15.08 5.99
C ARG A 366 -3.87 15.16 7.51
N ARG A 367 -3.72 14.06 8.24
CA ARG A 367 -3.82 13.98 9.71
C ARG A 367 -2.47 14.00 10.41
N LEU A 368 -1.38 14.25 9.66
CA LEU A 368 -0.02 14.31 10.15
C LEU A 368 0.49 15.76 10.13
N ILE A 369 1.42 16.06 11.04
CA ILE A 369 2.17 17.31 11.09
C ILE A 369 3.37 17.17 10.15
N TRP A 370 3.66 18.21 9.38
CA TRP A 370 4.74 18.26 8.41
C TRP A 370 5.58 19.52 8.63
N THR A 371 6.87 19.43 8.32
CA THR A 371 7.79 20.57 8.37
C THR A 371 8.03 21.06 6.95
N PHE A 372 7.77 22.34 6.72
CA PHE A 372 7.91 23.04 5.46
C PHE A 372 9.10 23.99 5.56
N SER A 373 10.14 23.78 4.77
CA SER A 373 11.35 24.59 4.79
C SER A 373 11.57 25.27 3.43
N ASP A 374 11.69 26.59 3.44
CA ASP A 374 12.01 27.34 2.22
C ASP A 374 13.53 27.35 1.94
N ALA A 375 13.93 27.86 0.77
CA ALA A 375 15.34 27.90 0.38
C ALA A 375 16.23 28.78 1.28
N SER A 376 15.63 29.65 2.12
CA SER A 376 16.37 30.45 3.10
C SER A 376 16.64 29.70 4.41
N GLY A 377 16.10 28.49 4.55
CA GLY A 377 16.24 27.66 5.75
C GLY A 377 15.22 27.99 6.84
N VAL A 378 14.21 28.81 6.56
CA VAL A 378 13.12 29.08 7.49
C VAL A 378 12.13 27.93 7.42
N SER A 379 11.98 27.22 8.55
CA SER A 379 11.05 26.09 8.68
C SER A 379 9.77 26.50 9.41
N LYS A 380 8.63 25.99 8.95
CA LYS A 380 7.34 26.07 9.64
C LYS A 380 6.72 24.69 9.74
N ASN A 381 6.15 24.39 10.90
CA ASN A 381 5.42 23.14 11.12
C ASN A 381 3.93 23.38 10.87
N GLY A 382 3.27 22.46 10.18
CA GLY A 382 1.86 22.60 9.84
C GLY A 382 1.14 21.30 9.56
N ILE A 383 -0.18 21.37 9.57
CA ILE A 383 -1.09 20.25 9.33
C ILE A 383 -2.19 20.68 8.36
N TRP A 384 -2.72 19.73 7.59
CA TRP A 384 -3.87 20.00 6.73
C TRP A 384 -5.15 20.04 7.56
N TYR A 385 -5.83 21.18 7.56
CA TYR A 385 -7.10 21.37 8.27
C TYR A 385 -8.00 22.34 7.49
N GLU A 386 -9.29 22.01 7.41
CA GLU A 386 -10.32 22.83 6.72
C GLU A 386 -9.89 23.37 5.34
N ASN A 387 -9.35 22.49 4.49
CA ASN A 387 -8.90 22.79 3.13
C ASN A 387 -7.67 23.71 2.99
N SER A 388 -6.88 23.85 4.05
CA SER A 388 -5.65 24.65 4.05
C SER A 388 -4.55 23.98 4.88
N LEU A 389 -3.29 24.37 4.67
CA LEU A 389 -2.21 24.01 5.58
C LEU A 389 -2.08 25.07 6.64
N GLN A 390 -2.27 24.70 7.90
CA GLN A 390 -2.32 25.62 9.04
C GLN A 390 -1.17 25.35 10.01
N GLY A 391 -0.64 26.43 10.59
CA GLY A 391 0.26 26.38 11.74
C GLY A 391 -0.48 26.24 13.07
N LEU A 392 0.26 26.27 14.18
CA LEU A 392 -0.30 26.26 15.54
C LEU A 392 -1.17 27.48 15.86
N ASP A 393 -0.90 28.60 15.20
CA ASP A 393 -1.65 29.86 15.27
C ASP A 393 -2.99 29.81 14.52
N GLY A 394 -3.25 28.72 13.77
CA GLY A 394 -4.40 28.59 12.87
C GLY A 394 -4.26 29.39 11.57
N GLU A 395 -3.12 30.07 11.36
CA GLU A 395 -2.86 30.81 10.13
C GLU A 395 -2.43 29.87 9.00
N THR A 396 -2.81 30.21 7.77
CA THR A 396 -2.39 29.46 6.60
C THR A 396 -0.90 29.63 6.34
N ILE A 397 -0.18 28.52 6.18
CA ILE A 397 1.23 28.53 5.81
C ILE A 397 1.36 28.89 4.32
N ALA A 398 2.02 30.01 4.04
CA ALA A 398 2.38 30.39 2.68
C ALA A 398 3.46 29.42 2.14
N ILE A 399 3.14 28.71 1.05
CA ILE A 399 4.05 27.77 0.40
C ILE A 399 4.64 28.40 -0.86
N LYS A 400 5.95 28.33 -1.00
CA LYS A 400 6.69 28.72 -2.22
C LYS A 400 7.01 27.47 -3.04
N ASP A 401 7.22 27.62 -4.34
CA ASP A 401 7.51 26.48 -5.24
C ASP A 401 8.83 25.75 -4.90
N ASP A 402 9.77 26.44 -4.27
CA ASP A 402 11.05 25.91 -3.79
C ASP A 402 10.98 25.27 -2.38
N THR A 403 9.78 25.19 -1.79
CA THR A 403 9.59 24.62 -0.45
C THR A 403 9.86 23.11 -0.45
N THR A 404 10.64 22.67 0.53
CA THR A 404 10.86 21.26 0.84
C THR A 404 9.98 20.83 2.01
N VAL A 405 9.48 19.61 1.96
CA VAL A 405 8.58 19.04 2.97
C VAL A 405 9.22 17.79 3.55
N GLU A 406 9.13 17.63 4.87
CA GLU A 406 9.50 16.41 5.60
C GLU A 406 8.52 16.13 6.73
N ILE A 407 8.52 14.89 7.24
CA ILE A 407 7.64 14.54 8.35
C ILE A 407 8.14 15.19 9.64
N TRP A 408 7.24 15.86 10.38
CA TRP A 408 7.60 16.48 11.64
C TRP A 408 7.83 15.41 12.73
N HIS A 409 8.90 15.54 13.51
CA HIS A 409 9.21 14.64 14.62
C HIS A 409 9.45 15.44 15.91
N PRO A 410 8.87 15.02 17.06
CA PRO A 410 8.94 15.80 18.30
C PRO A 410 10.37 15.96 18.84
N ILE A 411 11.31 15.05 18.55
CA ILE A 411 12.72 15.18 18.98
C ILE A 411 13.41 16.45 18.45
N ASN A 412 12.89 17.01 17.35
CA ASN A 412 13.43 18.20 16.70
C ASN A 412 12.67 19.47 17.13
N SER A 413 11.81 19.39 18.15
CA SER A 413 10.94 20.49 18.56
C SER A 413 11.03 20.77 20.05
N PRO A 414 10.92 22.04 20.46
CA PRO A 414 10.79 22.41 21.86
C PRO A 414 9.57 21.75 22.53
N THR A 415 9.68 21.44 23.82
CA THR A 415 8.62 20.77 24.58
C THR A 415 7.30 21.54 24.59
N ASP A 416 7.35 22.88 24.64
CA ASP A 416 6.18 23.75 24.59
C ASP A 416 5.45 23.68 23.25
N GLU A 417 6.19 23.59 22.13
CA GLU A 417 5.61 23.37 20.81
C GLU A 417 4.93 22.00 20.72
N ILE A 418 5.58 20.95 21.24
CA ILE A 418 4.99 19.59 21.29
C ILE A 418 3.67 19.61 22.06
N VAL A 419 3.63 20.26 23.22
CA VAL A 419 2.42 20.38 24.04
C VAL A 419 1.32 21.14 23.29
N GLN A 420 1.67 22.23 22.59
CA GLN A 420 0.72 22.98 21.77
C GLN A 420 0.13 22.12 20.65
N TRP A 421 0.94 21.34 19.93
CA TRP A 421 0.45 20.41 18.92
C TRP A 421 -0.48 19.34 19.50
N ARG A 422 -0.15 18.79 20.67
CA ARG A 422 -1.01 17.80 21.36
C ARG A 422 -2.37 18.40 21.71
N ASN A 423 -2.39 19.63 22.22
CA ASN A 423 -3.62 20.35 22.54
C ASN A 423 -4.42 20.68 21.27
N TRP A 424 -3.75 21.18 20.23
CA TRP A 424 -4.36 21.51 18.95
C TRP A 424 -5.07 20.29 18.35
N LEU A 425 -4.42 19.12 18.30
CA LEU A 425 -5.01 17.87 17.80
C LEU A 425 -6.25 17.46 18.60
N PHE A 426 -6.24 17.70 19.91
CA PHE A 426 -7.35 17.40 20.80
C PHE A 426 -8.54 18.34 20.57
N GLU A 427 -8.28 19.64 20.50
CA GLU A 427 -9.30 20.69 20.29
C GLU A 427 -10.00 20.56 18.95
N HIS A 428 -9.24 20.22 17.90
CA HIS A 428 -9.74 20.07 16.53
C HIS A 428 -10.22 18.65 16.20
N LEU A 429 -10.20 17.74 17.18
CA LEU A 429 -10.61 16.33 17.05
C LEU A 429 -9.90 15.58 15.91
N VAL A 430 -8.61 15.90 15.68
CA VAL A 430 -7.79 15.25 14.65
C VAL A 430 -7.12 14.01 15.22
N GLN A 431 -7.54 12.83 14.76
CA GLN A 431 -6.95 11.55 15.16
C GLN A 431 -5.81 11.16 14.21
N GLN A 432 -4.56 11.22 14.69
CA GLN A 432 -3.38 10.84 13.92
C GLN A 432 -3.35 9.32 13.63
N PRO A 433 -2.89 8.88 12.44
CA PRO A 433 -2.87 7.47 12.09
C PRO A 433 -1.90 6.64 12.96
N PHE A 434 -0.90 7.29 13.58
CA PHE A 434 0.03 6.73 14.56
C PHE A 434 0.47 7.83 15.54
N LYS A 435 1.17 7.45 16.61
CA LYS A 435 1.75 8.41 17.58
C LYS A 435 2.83 9.25 16.89
N GLN A 436 2.50 10.52 16.58
CA GLN A 436 3.46 11.51 16.08
C GLN A 436 3.66 12.64 17.12
N ALA A 437 2.65 13.47 17.41
CA ALA A 437 2.75 14.49 18.48
C ALA A 437 2.88 13.86 19.87
N HIS A 438 2.24 12.70 20.03
CA HIS A 438 2.29 11.86 21.22
C HIS A 438 3.33 10.74 21.06
N ARG A 439 4.37 10.93 20.25
CA ARG A 439 5.44 9.93 20.12
C ARG A 439 6.36 9.98 21.34
N GLU A 440 6.72 8.81 21.84
CA GLU A 440 7.74 8.64 22.88
C GLU A 440 9.11 9.06 22.36
N ILE A 441 9.91 9.74 23.20
CA ILE A 441 11.25 10.23 22.85
C ILE A 441 12.25 9.67 23.86
N TYR A 442 13.19 8.84 23.38
CA TYR A 442 14.22 8.25 24.22
C TYR A 442 15.52 9.01 24.00
N LEU A 443 15.87 9.84 24.96
CA LEU A 443 17.16 10.54 24.99
C LEU A 443 18.22 9.66 25.65
N LEU A 444 19.48 9.89 25.26
CA LEU A 444 20.63 9.24 25.88
C LEU A 444 20.78 9.71 27.33
N THR A 445 20.81 8.74 28.24
CA THR A 445 20.89 8.99 29.70
C THR A 445 22.29 8.73 30.24
N ASP A 446 22.57 9.19 31.47
CA ASP A 446 23.85 8.92 32.15
C ASP A 446 24.11 7.42 32.37
N ALA A 447 23.05 6.62 32.54
CA ALA A 447 23.18 5.17 32.62
C ALA A 447 23.77 4.56 31.33
N GLU A 448 23.34 5.06 30.18
CA GLU A 448 23.83 4.63 28.86
C GLU A 448 25.21 5.21 28.54
N ARG A 449 25.54 6.40 29.07
CA ARG A 449 26.91 6.94 29.00
C ARG A 449 27.89 6.10 29.80
N ASN A 450 27.47 5.56 30.95
CA ASN A 450 28.29 4.69 31.79
C ASN A 450 28.57 3.33 31.15
N THR A 451 27.58 2.73 30.46
CA THR A 451 27.77 1.48 29.71
C THR A 451 28.48 1.70 28.37
N GLY A 452 28.36 2.89 27.81
CA GLY A 452 29.11 3.38 26.64
C GLY A 452 28.64 2.82 25.30
N THR A 453 28.52 1.49 25.17
CA THR A 453 28.29 0.81 23.87
C THR A 453 26.97 0.03 23.78
N TYR A 454 26.21 -0.03 24.88
CA TYR A 454 24.94 -0.76 24.93
C TYR A 454 23.96 -0.12 25.90
N SER A 455 22.65 -0.29 25.66
CA SER A 455 21.59 0.11 26.59
C SER A 455 21.01 -1.11 27.28
N ASN A 456 20.89 -1.04 28.60
CA ASN A 456 20.23 -2.03 29.46
C ASN A 456 18.77 -1.66 29.79
N ARG A 457 18.23 -0.59 29.17
CA ARG A 457 16.88 -0.05 29.51
C ARG A 457 15.77 -1.10 29.39
N PHE A 458 15.98 -2.12 28.57
CA PHE A 458 15.03 -3.19 28.27
C PHE A 458 15.60 -4.59 28.54
N ALA A 459 16.65 -4.69 29.35
CA ALA A 459 17.21 -5.97 29.76
C ALA A 459 16.34 -6.64 30.84
N SER A 460 16.51 -7.96 31.01
CA SER A 460 15.87 -8.75 32.08
C SER A 460 14.35 -8.84 32.01
N HIS A 461 13.75 -8.69 30.82
CA HIS A 461 12.36 -9.04 30.55
C HIS A 461 12.20 -10.45 29.97
N VAL A 462 11.09 -11.09 30.33
CA VAL A 462 10.63 -12.36 29.78
C VAL A 462 9.54 -12.11 28.74
N LEU A 463 9.76 -12.50 27.48
CA LEU A 463 8.87 -12.23 26.34
C LEU A 463 8.23 -13.49 25.77
N LYS A 464 6.98 -13.42 25.32
CA LYS A 464 6.36 -14.48 24.49
C LYS A 464 6.97 -14.50 23.09
N GLN A 465 7.73 -15.56 22.77
CA GLN A 465 8.54 -15.63 21.56
C GLN A 465 7.75 -15.42 20.26
N HIS A 466 6.65 -16.14 20.06
CA HIS A 466 5.90 -16.05 18.79
C HIS A 466 5.31 -14.65 18.57
N GLN A 467 4.81 -14.02 19.63
CA GLN A 467 4.26 -12.66 19.56
C GLN A 467 5.37 -11.64 19.29
N TYR A 468 6.52 -11.79 19.95
CA TYR A 468 7.73 -11.01 19.70
C TYR A 468 8.19 -11.12 18.24
N ASN A 469 8.30 -12.34 17.71
CA ASN A 469 8.73 -12.57 16.33
C ASN A 469 7.78 -11.91 15.31
N SER A 470 6.47 -11.98 15.58
CA SER A 470 5.45 -11.36 14.72
C SER A 470 5.55 -9.83 14.73
N LEU A 471 5.81 -9.26 15.90
CA LEU A 471 5.95 -7.81 16.08
C LEU A 471 7.27 -7.28 15.49
N CYS A 472 8.35 -8.05 15.58
CA CYS A 472 9.62 -7.76 14.91
C CYS A 472 9.42 -7.62 13.40
N ALA A 473 8.74 -8.59 12.77
CA ALA A 473 8.47 -8.55 11.33
C ALA A 473 7.68 -7.30 10.91
N VAL A 474 6.65 -6.92 11.68
CA VAL A 474 5.84 -5.71 11.43
C VAL A 474 6.67 -4.42 11.56
N ARG A 475 7.69 -4.40 12.43
CA ARG A 475 8.57 -3.24 12.64
C ARG A 475 9.84 -3.26 11.77
N GLY A 476 9.95 -4.20 10.84
CA GLY A 476 11.11 -4.33 9.96
C GLY A 476 12.37 -4.88 10.65
N TRP A 477 12.22 -5.53 11.80
CA TRP A 477 13.29 -6.25 12.47
C TRP A 477 13.34 -7.70 11.97
N LYS A 478 14.55 -8.20 11.72
CA LYS A 478 14.83 -9.58 11.37
C LYS A 478 15.09 -10.36 12.66
N ASN A 479 14.29 -11.39 12.88
CA ASN A 479 14.45 -12.33 13.99
C ASN A 479 14.26 -13.77 13.51
N ARG A 480 14.92 -14.71 14.18
CA ARG A 480 14.70 -16.15 14.04
C ARG A 480 14.11 -16.69 15.34
N LEU A 481 13.17 -17.62 15.25
CA LEU A 481 12.70 -18.30 16.46
C LEU A 481 13.88 -19.06 17.07
N ARG A 482 14.16 -18.83 18.35
CA ARG A 482 15.06 -19.64 19.15
C ARG A 482 14.41 -21.01 19.34
N MET A 483 15.13 -22.03 18.91
CA MET A 483 14.72 -23.42 19.04
C MET A 483 15.57 -24.09 20.10
N MET A 484 15.00 -25.04 20.84
CA MET A 484 15.80 -25.88 21.71
C MET A 484 16.44 -26.98 20.85
N VAL A 485 17.57 -26.68 20.20
CA VAL A 485 18.33 -27.58 19.32
C VAL A 485 19.82 -27.19 19.38
N ASP A 486 20.69 -27.99 18.79
CA ASP A 486 22.11 -27.67 18.61
C ASP A 486 22.29 -26.79 17.36
N ASP A 487 22.06 -25.48 17.50
CA ASP A 487 22.15 -24.48 16.41
C ASP A 487 22.55 -23.09 16.97
N GLU A 488 22.95 -22.18 16.10
CA GLU A 488 23.37 -20.82 16.46
C GLU A 488 22.48 -19.76 15.82
N TYR A 489 22.16 -18.73 16.60
CA TYR A 489 21.22 -17.68 16.21
C TYR A 489 21.87 -16.30 16.31
N PRO A 490 21.74 -15.45 15.28
CA PRO A 490 22.12 -14.04 15.41
C PRO A 490 21.11 -13.31 16.31
N PRO A 491 21.48 -12.16 16.91
CA PRO A 491 20.55 -11.28 17.61
C PRO A 491 19.35 -10.92 16.75
N THR A 492 18.27 -10.47 17.37
CA THR A 492 17.25 -9.75 16.62
C THR A 492 17.84 -8.45 16.13
N TYR A 493 17.74 -8.12 14.84
CA TYR A 493 18.41 -6.94 14.29
C TYR A 493 17.58 -6.16 13.28
N LYS A 494 17.92 -4.89 13.11
CA LYS A 494 17.34 -3.99 12.11
C LYS A 494 18.45 -3.26 11.37
N ASP A 495 18.45 -3.41 10.05
CA ASP A 495 19.36 -2.71 9.17
C ASP A 495 18.86 -1.28 8.96
N LEU A 496 19.78 -0.31 9.03
CA LEU A 496 19.54 1.12 8.89
C LEU A 496 20.47 1.67 7.80
N PRO A 497 20.26 1.30 6.52
CA PRO A 497 21.21 1.57 5.44
C PRO A 497 21.48 3.06 5.22
N GLN A 498 20.46 3.91 5.37
CA GLN A 498 20.60 5.37 5.24
C GLN A 498 21.49 6.00 6.32
N TRP A 499 21.72 5.28 7.42
CA TRP A 499 22.61 5.69 8.50
C TRP A 499 23.95 4.94 8.47
N GLY A 500 24.10 3.92 7.62
CA GLY A 500 25.24 3.00 7.64
C GLY A 500 25.32 2.18 8.93
N LEU A 501 24.19 1.94 9.59
CA LEU A 501 24.11 1.30 10.91
C LEU A 501 23.31 -0.01 10.87
N ARG A 502 23.54 -0.86 11.88
CA ARG A 502 22.68 -1.97 12.27
C ARG A 502 22.39 -1.86 13.77
N ALA A 503 21.13 -1.92 14.15
CA ALA A 503 20.71 -2.05 15.54
C ALA A 503 20.48 -3.53 15.87
N GLU A 504 20.89 -3.95 17.06
CA GLU A 504 20.71 -5.32 17.56
C GLU A 504 20.04 -5.29 18.94
N TYR A 505 19.12 -6.23 19.15
CA TYR A 505 18.49 -6.49 20.44
C TYR A 505 18.70 -7.95 20.81
N TRP A 506 19.41 -8.15 21.92
CA TRP A 506 19.88 -9.46 22.35
C TRP A 506 18.76 -10.19 23.10
N VAL A 507 18.43 -11.40 22.63
CA VAL A 507 17.41 -12.28 23.21
C VAL A 507 17.86 -13.74 23.24
N GLU A 508 17.53 -14.48 24.30
CA GLU A 508 17.89 -15.90 24.45
C GLU A 508 16.66 -16.73 24.83
N GLY A 509 16.66 -18.03 24.50
CA GLY A 509 15.62 -18.95 24.93
C GLY A 509 15.62 -19.17 26.44
N ILE A 510 14.45 -19.32 27.04
CA ILE A 510 14.31 -19.70 28.46
C ILE A 510 13.83 -21.13 28.55
N GLY A 511 14.59 -21.96 29.26
CA GLY A 511 14.25 -23.36 29.57
C GLY A 511 15.47 -24.27 29.40
N ASP A 512 15.49 -25.36 30.15
CA ASP A 512 16.56 -26.38 30.16
C ASP A 512 16.05 -27.78 29.80
N ASP A 513 14.75 -27.94 29.54
CA ASP A 513 14.13 -29.20 29.10
C ASP A 513 13.07 -29.01 27.98
N TYR A 514 12.70 -30.13 27.33
CA TYR A 514 11.69 -30.18 26.26
C TYR A 514 10.26 -30.29 26.81
N SER A 515 10.00 -29.81 28.03
CA SER A 515 8.65 -29.82 28.56
C SER A 515 7.74 -28.87 27.78
N ASP A 516 6.44 -29.16 27.79
CA ASP A 516 5.41 -28.27 27.24
C ASP A 516 5.37 -26.91 27.97
N GLU A 517 6.11 -26.74 29.07
CA GLU A 517 6.26 -25.48 29.80
C GLU A 517 7.18 -24.50 29.07
N TYR A 518 8.33 -24.97 28.58
CA TYR A 518 9.35 -24.12 27.97
C TYR A 518 9.32 -24.16 26.46
N VAL A 519 8.79 -25.23 25.87
CA VAL A 519 8.90 -25.49 24.44
C VAL A 519 7.50 -25.77 23.87
N VAL A 520 7.24 -25.28 22.66
CA VAL A 520 6.05 -25.67 21.88
C VAL A 520 6.34 -26.94 21.07
N GLU A 521 5.30 -27.61 20.58
CA GLU A 521 5.43 -28.85 19.78
C GLU A 521 6.46 -28.77 18.64
N SER A 522 6.67 -27.59 18.06
CA SER A 522 7.68 -27.40 17.00
C SER A 522 9.14 -27.40 17.47
N GLY A 523 9.40 -27.47 18.78
CA GLY A 523 10.74 -27.32 19.37
C GLY A 523 11.18 -25.87 19.62
N ALA A 524 10.30 -24.88 19.40
CA ALA A 524 10.62 -23.47 19.65
C ALA A 524 10.41 -23.13 21.13
N PHE A 525 11.28 -22.30 21.71
CA PHE A 525 11.06 -21.78 23.05
C PHE A 525 9.73 -21.01 23.12
N ARG A 526 9.00 -21.11 24.23
CA ARG A 526 7.81 -20.29 24.50
C ARG A 526 8.19 -18.88 24.89
N TYR A 527 9.26 -18.77 25.68
CA TYR A 527 9.69 -17.52 26.28
C TYR A 527 11.13 -17.18 25.92
N LEU A 528 11.40 -15.88 25.84
CA LEU A 528 12.74 -15.33 25.63
C LEU A 528 13.13 -14.45 26.81
N ALA A 529 14.39 -14.54 27.24
CA ALA A 529 15.04 -13.55 28.07
C ALA A 529 15.61 -12.45 27.19
N THR A 530 15.57 -11.21 27.67
CA THR A 530 16.08 -10.03 26.95
C THR A 530 17.30 -9.47 27.65
N ASP A 531 18.18 -8.87 26.88
CA ASP A 531 19.40 -8.25 27.37
C ASP A 531 19.61 -6.89 26.68
N GLN A 532 20.74 -6.72 25.99
CA GLN A 532 21.22 -5.42 25.56
C GLN A 532 20.67 -4.96 24.21
N VAL A 533 20.52 -3.64 24.06
CA VAL A 533 20.41 -2.98 22.76
C VAL A 533 21.77 -2.41 22.36
N ARG A 534 22.24 -2.74 21.16
CA ARG A 534 23.57 -2.36 20.64
C ARG A 534 23.48 -1.83 19.21
N PHE A 535 24.49 -1.07 18.80
CA PHE A 535 24.62 -0.55 17.45
C PHE A 535 25.98 -0.91 16.85
N TYR A 536 25.97 -1.25 15.57
CA TYR A 536 27.15 -1.60 14.80
C TYR A 536 27.13 -0.87 13.46
N ARG A 537 28.27 -0.85 12.76
CA ARG A 537 28.28 -0.50 11.34
C ARG A 537 27.46 -1.51 10.55
N ALA A 538 26.84 -1.08 9.46
CA ALA A 538 26.02 -1.95 8.62
C ALA A 538 26.77 -3.18 8.08
N ASP A 539 28.07 -3.04 7.81
CA ASP A 539 28.95 -4.09 7.29
C ASP A 539 29.63 -4.93 8.38
N ALA A 540 29.42 -4.61 9.65
CA ALA A 540 30.06 -5.33 10.76
C ALA A 540 29.57 -6.78 10.84
N GLN A 541 30.46 -7.69 11.21
CA GLN A 541 30.09 -9.10 11.37
C GLN A 541 29.03 -9.26 12.49
N GLN A 542 28.05 -10.15 12.29
CA GLN A 542 27.07 -10.48 13.33
C GLN A 542 27.64 -11.53 14.28
N VAL A 543 27.41 -11.29 15.57
CA VAL A 543 27.61 -12.29 16.62
C VAL A 543 26.50 -13.32 16.60
N THR A 544 26.73 -14.47 17.21
CA THR A 544 25.73 -15.52 17.39
C THR A 544 25.70 -15.97 18.85
N ALA A 545 24.55 -16.49 19.28
CA ALA A 545 24.40 -17.21 20.52
C ALA A 545 23.94 -18.64 20.20
N HIS A 546 24.47 -19.60 20.94
CA HIS A 546 24.02 -20.99 20.85
C HIS A 546 22.56 -21.08 21.34
N ALA A 547 21.77 -22.00 20.77
CA ALA A 547 20.35 -22.14 21.13
C ALA A 547 20.12 -22.49 22.60
N GLY A 548 21.07 -23.20 23.22
CA GLY A 548 21.09 -23.49 24.66
C GLY A 548 21.53 -22.32 25.56
N GLY A 549 21.75 -21.13 24.98
CA GLY A 549 22.19 -19.94 25.70
C GLY A 549 23.72 -19.87 25.90
N GLY A 550 24.15 -18.87 26.67
CA GLY A 550 25.57 -18.62 26.97
C GLY A 550 26.06 -17.24 26.55
N GLY A 551 25.16 -16.38 26.07
CA GLY A 551 25.45 -15.04 25.60
C GLY A 551 25.88 -15.01 24.13
N TYR A 552 25.84 -13.81 23.55
CA TYR A 552 26.29 -13.59 22.19
C TYR A 552 27.81 -13.41 22.15
N GLY A 553 28.46 -14.14 21.25
CA GLY A 553 29.89 -14.04 21.00
C GLY A 553 30.21 -14.20 19.52
N ALA A 554 31.43 -13.83 19.14
CA ALA A 554 32.05 -14.42 17.97
C ALA A 554 32.62 -15.75 18.45
N GLY A 555 32.36 -16.86 17.75
CA GLY A 555 32.82 -18.18 18.18
C GLY A 555 34.34 -18.24 18.48
N TYR A 556 34.84 -19.39 18.96
CA TYR A 556 36.18 -19.59 19.58
C TYR A 556 37.44 -19.01 18.88
N HIS A 557 37.35 -18.42 17.67
CA HIS A 557 38.49 -17.94 16.87
C HIS A 557 38.33 -16.56 16.19
N GLN A 558 37.44 -15.67 16.66
CA GLN A 558 37.23 -14.37 16.00
C GLN A 558 37.35 -13.17 16.97
N GLU A 559 38.08 -12.14 16.55
CA GLU A 559 38.06 -10.82 17.20
C GLU A 559 36.74 -10.11 16.84
N LEU A 560 36.00 -9.71 17.86
CA LEU A 560 34.73 -8.99 17.71
C LEU A 560 34.99 -7.56 17.25
N GLU A 561 34.32 -7.15 16.17
CA GLU A 561 34.23 -5.73 15.87
C GLU A 561 33.42 -5.04 16.98
N ALA A 562 34.00 -4.00 17.57
CA ALA A 562 33.41 -3.36 18.74
C ALA A 562 32.08 -2.67 18.39
N ALA A 563 31.08 -2.83 19.26
CA ALA A 563 29.86 -2.04 19.19
C ALA A 563 30.18 -0.54 19.23
N LEU A 564 29.40 0.24 18.50
CA LEU A 564 29.55 1.69 18.43
C LEU A 564 29.18 2.33 19.78
N SER A 565 29.85 3.43 20.11
CA SER A 565 29.46 4.24 21.26
C SER A 565 28.06 4.82 21.06
N LEU A 566 27.19 4.72 22.07
CA LEU A 566 25.84 5.27 22.03
C LEU A 566 25.83 6.80 21.83
N ASP A 567 26.88 7.50 22.25
CA ASP A 567 27.07 8.93 21.99
C ASP A 567 27.24 9.28 20.52
N SER A 568 27.71 8.33 19.71
CA SER A 568 27.88 8.51 18.27
C SER A 568 26.61 8.23 17.46
N ILE A 569 25.56 7.71 18.11
CA ILE A 569 24.31 7.34 17.45
C ILE A 569 23.42 8.58 17.34
N PRO A 570 22.91 8.91 16.13
CA PRO A 570 21.97 10.02 15.97
C PRO A 570 20.77 9.88 16.90
N ALA A 571 20.40 10.96 17.59
CA ALA A 571 19.36 10.93 18.63
C ALA A 571 18.03 10.36 18.12
N ILE A 572 17.66 10.67 16.87
CA ILE A 572 16.45 10.12 16.25
C ILE A 572 16.56 8.60 16.05
N VAL A 573 17.71 8.08 15.65
CA VAL A 573 17.93 6.64 15.48
C VAL A 573 17.83 5.94 16.83
N LEU A 574 18.51 6.47 17.85
CA LEU A 574 18.45 5.92 19.21
C LEU A 574 16.99 5.89 19.70
N SER A 575 16.28 7.02 19.58
CA SER A 575 14.90 7.15 20.03
C SER A 575 13.97 6.16 19.32
N GLU A 576 14.05 6.06 18.00
CA GLU A 576 13.17 5.18 17.22
C GLU A 576 13.45 3.69 17.46
N ILE A 577 14.71 3.32 17.65
CA ILE A 577 15.10 1.94 17.97
C ILE A 577 14.67 1.56 19.38
N LEU A 578 14.91 2.41 20.38
CA LEU A 578 14.46 2.14 21.75
C LEU A 578 12.93 2.13 21.85
N ARG A 579 12.23 2.93 21.03
CA ARG A 579 10.77 2.89 20.91
C ARG A 579 10.26 1.57 20.35
N ASP A 580 10.92 1.00 19.34
CA ASP A 580 10.60 -0.33 18.82
C ASP A 580 10.80 -1.40 19.92
N VAL A 581 11.89 -1.31 20.68
CA VAL A 581 12.20 -2.24 21.76
C VAL A 581 11.21 -2.11 22.93
N ASP A 582 10.82 -0.89 23.32
CA ASP A 582 9.76 -0.65 24.32
C ASP A 582 8.44 -1.24 23.86
N LEU A 583 8.10 -1.13 22.57
CA LEU A 583 6.91 -1.78 22.02
C LEU A 583 6.99 -3.30 22.15
N PHE A 584 8.16 -3.90 21.85
CA PHE A 584 8.38 -5.34 22.01
C PHE A 584 8.16 -5.79 23.45
N VAL A 585 8.84 -5.16 24.41
CA VAL A 585 8.70 -5.47 25.83
C VAL A 585 7.27 -5.21 26.31
N GLY A 586 6.74 -4.03 26.03
CA GLY A 586 5.43 -3.58 26.48
C GLY A 586 4.25 -4.43 26.01
N VAL A 587 4.37 -5.08 24.85
CA VAL A 587 3.32 -5.93 24.25
C VAL A 587 3.52 -7.42 24.55
N THR A 588 4.77 -7.89 24.60
CA THR A 588 5.08 -9.33 24.59
C THR A 588 5.56 -9.84 25.94
N SER A 589 5.89 -8.94 26.88
CA SER A 589 6.31 -9.32 28.23
C SER A 589 5.19 -10.06 28.96
N VAL A 590 5.50 -11.23 29.50
CA VAL A 590 4.58 -12.00 30.36
C VAL A 590 4.28 -11.27 31.67
N GLY A 591 5.16 -10.36 32.12
CA GLY A 591 4.92 -9.52 33.29
C GLY A 591 3.66 -8.64 33.15
N ASN A 592 3.16 -8.45 31.93
CA ASN A 592 1.93 -7.71 31.65
C ASN A 592 0.71 -8.61 31.36
N ASP A 593 0.83 -9.93 31.44
CA ASP A 593 -0.26 -10.85 31.12
C ASP A 593 -1.28 -10.92 32.29
N PRO A 594 -2.53 -10.48 32.09
CA PRO A 594 -3.54 -10.49 33.14
C PRO A 594 -4.04 -11.91 33.48
N ASN A 595 -3.77 -12.91 32.63
CA ASN A 595 -4.14 -14.31 32.85
C ASN A 595 -3.01 -15.13 33.49
N TRP A 596 -1.83 -14.55 33.72
CA TRP A 596 -0.69 -15.27 34.30
C TRP A 596 -0.76 -15.26 35.84
N SER A 597 -1.77 -15.95 36.38
CA SER A 597 -2.08 -15.93 37.82
C SER A 597 -1.15 -16.79 38.68
N ASP A 598 -0.46 -17.76 38.08
CA ASP A 598 0.43 -18.69 38.79
C ASP A 598 1.89 -18.21 38.86
N GLY A 599 2.27 -17.17 38.11
CA GLY A 599 3.67 -16.73 38.04
C GLY A 599 4.59 -17.77 37.40
N GLY A 600 4.05 -18.65 36.55
CA GLY A 600 4.76 -19.79 35.97
C GLY A 600 4.77 -20.99 36.92
N PRO A 601 5.31 -22.14 36.48
CA PRO A 601 5.27 -23.36 37.29
C PRO A 601 5.97 -23.18 38.64
N GLU A 602 5.28 -23.65 39.69
CA GLU A 602 5.67 -23.49 41.10
C GLU A 602 5.80 -22.03 41.58
N GLY A 603 5.30 -21.03 40.84
CA GLY A 603 5.35 -19.61 41.27
C GLY A 603 6.68 -18.90 41.01
N ARG A 604 7.61 -19.51 40.26
CA ARG A 604 9.00 -19.02 40.11
C ARG A 604 9.14 -17.60 39.56
N HIS A 605 8.15 -17.07 38.84
CA HIS A 605 8.14 -15.73 38.26
C HIS A 605 7.06 -14.83 38.86
N GLN A 606 6.48 -15.20 40.00
CA GLN A 606 5.47 -14.40 40.69
C GLN A 606 6.02 -13.02 41.09
N ASP A 607 7.26 -12.95 41.57
CA ASP A 607 7.94 -11.70 41.92
C ASP A 607 8.21 -10.82 40.68
N TYR A 608 8.59 -11.43 39.56
CA TYR A 608 8.76 -10.74 38.27
C TYR A 608 7.44 -10.16 37.78
N TRP A 609 6.36 -10.93 37.81
CA TRP A 609 5.03 -10.44 37.41
C TRP A 609 4.56 -9.30 38.30
N GLN A 610 4.66 -9.42 39.63
CA GLN A 610 4.25 -8.35 40.55
C GLN A 610 5.05 -7.06 40.34
N SER A 611 6.38 -7.18 40.30
CA SER A 611 7.28 -6.02 40.10
C SER A 611 7.06 -5.35 38.75
N TYR A 612 6.80 -6.10 37.68
CA TYR A 612 6.51 -5.52 36.37
C TYR A 612 5.08 -4.96 36.28
N SER A 613 4.08 -5.69 36.77
CA SER A 613 2.66 -5.32 36.67
C SER A 613 2.31 -4.05 37.42
N PHE A 614 3.02 -3.76 38.52
CA PHE A 614 2.77 -2.63 39.40
C PHE A 614 4.03 -1.81 39.70
N GLY A 615 5.10 -1.98 38.91
CA GLY A 615 6.38 -1.27 39.04
C GLY A 615 6.34 0.19 38.61
N GLU A 616 7.52 0.79 38.40
CA GLU A 616 7.60 2.17 37.91
C GLU A 616 7.05 2.31 36.48
N LEU A 617 6.55 3.49 36.15
CA LEU A 617 5.99 3.76 34.83
C LEU A 617 7.11 3.93 33.80
N GLY A 618 7.16 3.01 32.83
CA GLY A 618 7.91 3.22 31.59
C GLY A 618 7.36 4.40 30.77
N GLU A 619 8.12 4.87 29.77
CA GLU A 619 7.82 6.10 29.02
C GLU A 619 6.45 6.08 28.34
N SER A 620 6.09 4.97 27.69
CA SER A 620 4.75 4.74 27.12
C SER A 620 3.63 4.88 28.16
N ALA A 621 3.88 4.59 29.43
CA ALA A 621 2.92 4.71 30.52
C ALA A 621 2.86 6.12 31.12
N GLN A 622 3.99 6.81 31.21
CA GLN A 622 4.04 8.22 31.62
C GLN A 622 3.29 9.11 30.63
N LEU A 623 3.44 8.86 29.33
CA LEU A 623 2.68 9.58 28.31
C LEU A 623 1.17 9.32 28.43
N ARG A 624 0.76 8.09 28.76
CA ARG A 624 -0.65 7.77 29.05
C ARG A 624 -1.15 8.53 30.28
N LYS A 625 -0.35 8.67 31.32
CA LYS A 625 -0.68 9.52 32.48
C LYS A 625 -0.96 10.96 32.06
N GLN A 626 -0.06 11.57 31.29
CA GLN A 626 -0.23 12.94 30.77
C GLN A 626 -1.51 13.09 29.92
N MET A 627 -1.82 12.10 29.07
CA MET A 627 -3.08 12.11 28.31
C MET A 627 -4.31 11.98 29.21
N LEU A 628 -4.25 11.16 30.26
CA LEU A 628 -5.36 11.05 31.22
C LEU A 628 -5.55 12.35 32.00
N GLU A 629 -4.49 13.08 32.33
CA GLU A 629 -4.58 14.39 32.99
C GLU A 629 -5.41 15.39 32.15
N SER A 630 -5.26 15.38 30.81
CA SER A 630 -6.04 16.25 29.93
C SER A 630 -7.44 15.71 29.62
N LEU A 631 -7.61 14.37 29.54
CA LEU A 631 -8.86 13.70 29.19
C LEU A 631 -9.84 13.63 30.37
N LEU A 632 -9.40 13.19 31.55
CA LEU A 632 -10.24 12.86 32.70
C LEU A 632 -11.22 13.99 33.08
N PRO A 633 -10.82 15.28 33.13
CA PRO A 633 -11.73 16.37 33.49
C PRO A 633 -12.92 16.51 32.55
N ARG A 634 -12.80 16.04 31.30
CA ARG A 634 -13.84 16.11 30.25
C ARG A 634 -14.74 14.88 30.23
N LEU A 635 -14.43 13.84 31.01
CA LEU A 635 -15.21 12.61 31.05
C LEU A 635 -16.38 12.69 32.03
N LYS A 636 -17.45 11.94 31.76
CA LYS A 636 -18.61 11.84 32.66
C LYS A 636 -18.27 11.32 34.06
N ILE A 637 -17.18 10.56 34.19
CA ILE A 637 -16.70 9.96 35.44
C ILE A 637 -15.68 10.85 36.18
N ALA A 638 -15.43 12.08 35.73
CA ALA A 638 -14.38 12.96 36.26
C ALA A 638 -14.40 13.07 37.80
N LYS A 639 -15.57 13.23 38.40
CA LYS A 639 -15.73 13.38 39.87
C LYS A 639 -15.38 12.12 40.66
N GLN A 640 -15.32 10.97 40.00
CA GLN A 640 -15.00 9.67 40.62
C GLN A 640 -13.54 9.28 40.39
N CYS A 641 -12.78 10.04 39.61
CA CYS A 641 -11.43 9.65 39.20
C CYS A 641 -10.39 10.66 39.65
N SER A 642 -9.24 10.16 40.10
CA SER A 642 -8.04 10.95 40.35
C SER A 642 -6.80 10.17 39.93
N LEU A 643 -5.71 10.88 39.65
CA LEU A 643 -4.42 10.24 39.37
C LEU A 643 -3.55 10.34 40.62
N ASP A 644 -3.02 9.21 41.06
CA ASP A 644 -2.09 9.13 42.19
C ASP A 644 -0.88 8.28 41.81
N GLY A 645 0.30 8.92 41.77
CA GLY A 645 1.55 8.30 41.34
C GLY A 645 1.41 7.59 39.98
N LYS A 646 1.42 6.25 40.03
CA LYS A 646 1.35 5.31 38.90
C LYS A 646 -0.03 4.70 38.66
N PHE A 647 -1.05 5.18 39.38
CA PHE A 647 -2.42 4.65 39.32
C PHE A 647 -3.44 5.71 38.91
N LEU A 648 -4.44 5.28 38.15
CA LEU A 648 -5.73 5.93 38.06
C LEU A 648 -6.63 5.36 39.17
N ILE A 649 -6.97 6.19 40.13
CA ILE A 649 -7.89 5.88 41.22
C ILE A 649 -9.30 6.09 40.70
N VAL A 650 -10.18 5.10 40.93
CA VAL A 650 -11.59 5.13 40.56
C VAL A 650 -12.42 4.82 41.80
N ASN A 651 -13.15 5.81 42.29
CA ASN A 651 -14.10 5.68 43.38
C ASN A 651 -15.42 5.14 42.83
N GLY A 652 -15.57 3.82 42.87
CA GLY A 652 -16.83 3.14 42.56
C GLY A 652 -17.88 3.33 43.65
N THR A 653 -19.05 2.73 43.48
CA THR A 653 -20.11 2.70 44.50
C THR A 653 -19.85 1.58 45.53
N VAL A 654 -19.18 0.50 45.13
CA VAL A 654 -18.94 -0.68 45.99
C VAL A 654 -17.54 -0.66 46.60
N ARG A 655 -16.49 -0.37 45.81
CA ARG A 655 -15.10 -0.25 46.27
C ARG A 655 -14.37 0.89 45.57
N THR A 656 -13.19 1.23 46.10
CA THR A 656 -12.19 2.05 45.40
C THR A 656 -11.22 1.13 44.66
N TYR A 657 -10.90 1.50 43.42
CA TYR A 657 -10.05 0.72 42.53
C TYR A 657 -8.83 1.53 42.10
N LYS A 658 -7.66 0.89 42.05
CA LYS A 658 -6.41 1.46 41.55
C LYS A 658 -6.03 0.77 40.25
N ILE A 659 -6.17 1.48 39.13
CA ILE A 659 -5.82 0.96 37.81
C ILE A 659 -4.40 1.41 37.49
N HIS A 660 -3.45 0.46 37.40
CA HIS A 660 -2.07 0.78 37.10
C HIS A 660 -1.94 1.35 35.68
N LEU A 661 -1.28 2.50 35.54
CA LEU A 661 -1.19 3.22 34.26
C LEU A 661 -0.27 2.52 33.27
N GLY A 662 0.63 1.63 33.71
CA GLY A 662 1.52 0.85 32.85
C GLY A 662 0.84 -0.38 32.26
N SER A 663 0.29 -1.22 33.12
CA SER A 663 -0.27 -2.54 32.79
C SER A 663 -1.77 -2.52 32.55
N GLY A 664 -2.48 -1.56 33.15
CA GLY A 664 -3.94 -1.54 33.23
C GLY A 664 -4.49 -2.54 34.24
N ASN A 665 -3.65 -3.16 35.08
CA ASN A 665 -4.07 -4.08 36.14
C ASN A 665 -4.75 -3.31 37.28
N ILE A 666 -5.69 -3.98 37.96
CA ILE A 666 -6.57 -3.34 38.93
C ILE A 666 -6.30 -3.92 40.31
N LEU A 667 -6.08 -3.05 41.30
CA LEU A 667 -6.08 -3.39 42.71
C LEU A 667 -7.35 -2.82 43.35
N MET A 668 -7.92 -3.54 44.31
CA MET A 668 -9.09 -3.10 45.08
C MET A 668 -8.66 -2.71 46.50
N GLU A 669 -9.05 -1.52 46.93
CA GLU A 669 -8.85 -1.11 48.32
C GLU A 669 -9.86 -1.80 49.26
N PRO A 670 -9.51 -1.98 50.56
CA PRO A 670 -8.29 -1.50 51.24
C PRO A 670 -7.10 -2.47 51.23
N ASN A 671 -7.25 -3.69 50.73
CA ASN A 671 -6.25 -4.76 50.85
C ASN A 671 -5.39 -4.96 49.61
N ASP A 672 -5.49 -4.06 48.62
CA ASP A 672 -4.85 -4.17 47.31
C ASP A 672 -5.03 -5.54 46.66
N GLN A 673 -6.22 -6.12 46.84
CA GLN A 673 -6.56 -7.38 46.21
C GLN A 673 -6.69 -7.18 44.70
N TYR A 674 -5.97 -8.00 43.93
CA TYR A 674 -6.03 -7.96 42.48
C TYR A 674 -7.43 -8.30 41.96
N LEU A 675 -7.95 -7.46 41.06
CA LEU A 675 -9.21 -7.70 40.34
C LEU A 675 -8.90 -8.06 38.89
N CYS A 676 -9.15 -9.31 38.53
CA CYS A 676 -9.02 -9.79 37.16
C CYS A 676 -10.32 -9.57 36.39
N ILE A 677 -10.26 -8.76 35.34
CA ILE A 677 -11.37 -8.56 34.40
C ILE A 677 -10.98 -9.21 33.07
N VAL A 678 -11.43 -10.45 32.87
CA VAL A 678 -11.23 -11.17 31.62
C VAL A 678 -12.23 -10.63 30.60
N LYS A 679 -11.75 -9.98 29.54
CA LYS A 679 -12.62 -9.58 28.43
C LYS A 679 -13.15 -10.84 27.74
N ALA A 680 -14.48 -11.00 27.70
CA ALA A 680 -15.08 -11.77 26.61
C ALA A 680 -14.80 -11.03 25.28
N PRO A 681 -14.36 -11.70 24.20
CA PRO A 681 -14.11 -11.06 22.91
C PRO A 681 -15.44 -10.53 22.37
N THR A 682 -15.70 -9.25 22.59
CA THR A 682 -16.91 -8.58 22.09
C THR A 682 -16.52 -7.65 20.96
N ARG A 683 -17.23 -7.82 19.83
CA ARG A 683 -17.18 -6.96 18.64
C ARG A 683 -17.35 -5.50 19.03
N ASP A 684 -16.47 -4.65 18.51
CA ASP A 684 -16.61 -3.20 18.30
C ASP A 684 -17.81 -2.55 19.02
N ARG A 685 -17.72 -2.35 20.35
CA ARG A 685 -18.47 -1.25 20.97
C ARG A 685 -17.69 0.02 20.71
N LYS A 686 -18.33 0.99 20.06
CA LYS A 686 -17.80 2.35 19.91
C LYS A 686 -17.36 2.87 21.28
N ASN A 687 -16.06 3.08 21.47
CA ASN A 687 -15.60 3.90 22.56
C ASN A 687 -16.00 5.34 22.22
N ASP A 688 -16.92 5.93 22.99
CA ASP A 688 -17.36 7.34 22.86
C ASP A 688 -16.28 8.36 23.30
N VAL A 689 -15.07 7.90 23.63
CA VAL A 689 -13.96 8.77 24.04
C VAL A 689 -12.99 8.93 22.87
N PHE A 690 -12.84 10.17 22.41
CA PHE A 690 -11.85 10.53 21.41
C PHE A 690 -10.43 10.32 21.94
N LEU A 691 -9.60 9.64 21.15
CA LEU A 691 -8.15 9.56 21.35
C LEU A 691 -7.46 10.27 20.19
N PRO A 692 -6.41 11.06 20.44
CA PRO A 692 -5.75 11.87 19.40
C PRO A 692 -4.94 11.06 18.39
N PHE A 693 -4.91 9.73 18.51
CA PHE A 693 -4.27 8.84 17.55
C PHE A 693 -4.87 7.43 17.59
N GLU A 694 -4.61 6.64 16.55
CA GLU A 694 -5.04 5.25 16.43
C GLU A 694 -4.05 4.28 17.11
N GLY A 695 -4.55 3.19 17.70
CA GLY A 695 -3.74 2.03 18.09
C GLY A 695 -3.33 1.91 19.57
N ASP A 696 -3.67 2.85 20.47
CA ASP A 696 -3.43 2.66 21.92
C ASP A 696 -4.50 1.79 22.58
N GLY A 697 -4.39 0.47 22.38
CA GLY A 697 -5.29 -0.49 23.00
C GLY A 697 -5.24 -0.44 24.54
N LYS A 698 -4.11 -0.08 25.15
CA LYS A 698 -3.96 -0.01 26.61
C LYS A 698 -4.69 1.20 27.19
N MET A 699 -4.56 2.38 26.59
CA MET A 699 -5.34 3.56 27.01
C MET A 699 -6.85 3.30 26.91
N ALA A 700 -7.30 2.78 25.76
CA ALA A 700 -8.69 2.42 25.56
C ALA A 700 -9.18 1.38 26.58
N MET A 701 -8.33 0.41 26.94
CA MET A 701 -8.62 -0.56 27.99
C MET A 701 -8.70 0.08 29.37
N ILE A 702 -7.74 0.94 29.76
CA ILE A 702 -7.73 1.64 31.05
C ILE A 702 -8.99 2.48 31.20
N LEU A 703 -9.35 3.26 30.18
CA LEU A 703 -10.59 4.05 30.16
C LEU A 703 -11.83 3.16 30.26
N SER A 704 -11.88 2.07 29.48
CA SER A 704 -13.00 1.12 29.56
C SER A 704 -13.16 0.50 30.95
N LYS A 705 -12.05 0.15 31.62
CA LYS A 705 -12.04 -0.34 33.00
C LYS A 705 -12.51 0.76 33.95
N ALA A 706 -12.02 1.99 33.80
CA ALA A 706 -12.44 3.12 34.63
C ALA A 706 -13.95 3.39 34.53
N PHE A 707 -14.52 3.40 33.32
CA PHE A 707 -15.98 3.57 33.13
C PHE A 707 -16.78 2.42 33.73
N LEU A 708 -16.31 1.18 33.57
CA LEU A 708 -16.96 0.00 34.15
C LEU A 708 -16.97 0.07 35.68
N LEU A 709 -15.82 0.39 36.28
CA LEU A 709 -15.62 0.41 37.74
C LEU A 709 -16.25 1.63 38.42
N ALA A 710 -16.33 2.76 37.73
CA ALA A 710 -17.09 3.92 38.21
C ALA A 710 -18.60 3.62 38.35
N ALA A 711 -19.09 2.61 37.63
CA ALA A 711 -20.46 2.11 37.71
C ALA A 711 -20.50 0.64 38.21
N ASP A 712 -19.61 0.29 39.14
CA ASP A 712 -19.45 -1.08 39.66
C ASP A 712 -20.74 -1.71 40.21
N ASN A 713 -21.65 -0.92 40.79
CA ASN A 713 -22.97 -1.36 41.23
C ASN A 713 -23.91 -1.82 40.11
N LYS A 714 -23.59 -1.51 38.84
CA LYS A 714 -24.35 -1.94 37.65
C LYS A 714 -23.70 -3.15 36.96
N ILE A 715 -22.57 -3.65 37.45
CA ILE A 715 -21.92 -4.83 36.87
C ILE A 715 -22.80 -6.06 37.13
N THR A 716 -23.10 -6.81 36.06
CA THR A 716 -23.89 -8.05 36.15
C THR A 716 -23.05 -9.31 35.93
N ASP A 717 -21.80 -9.15 35.52
CA ASP A 717 -20.90 -10.28 35.25
C ASP A 717 -20.54 -10.99 36.56
N ARG A 718 -20.95 -12.25 36.68
CA ARG A 718 -20.72 -13.05 37.89
C ARG A 718 -19.24 -13.23 38.20
N THR A 719 -18.36 -13.33 37.19
CA THR A 719 -16.92 -13.54 37.38
C THR A 719 -16.25 -12.34 38.03
N ILE A 720 -16.74 -11.13 37.75
CA ILE A 720 -16.26 -9.88 38.35
C ILE A 720 -16.92 -9.69 39.73
N LEU A 721 -18.23 -9.93 39.83
CA LEU A 721 -18.97 -9.76 41.09
C LEU A 721 -18.46 -10.66 42.21
N THR A 722 -18.04 -11.90 41.90
CA THR A 722 -17.44 -12.80 42.90
C THR A 722 -16.09 -12.33 43.43
N GLN A 723 -15.39 -11.45 42.68
CA GLN A 723 -14.11 -10.87 43.13
C GLN A 723 -14.32 -9.55 43.89
N ILE A 724 -15.31 -8.73 43.51
CA ILE A 724 -15.63 -7.45 44.17
C ILE A 724 -16.37 -7.68 45.50
N GLY A 725 -17.29 -8.65 45.53
CA GLY A 725 -18.11 -8.96 46.70
C GLY A 725 -17.38 -9.89 47.65
N ASN A 726 -17.14 -9.45 48.89
CA ASN A 726 -16.94 -10.39 49.99
C ASN A 726 -18.31 -10.99 50.34
N LYS A 727 -18.54 -12.24 49.95
CA LYS A 727 -19.24 -13.18 50.82
C LYS A 727 -18.25 -14.21 51.31
#